data_AF-A0A2M7NNI6-F1
#
_entry.id   AF-A0A2M7NNI6-F1
#
_cell.length_a   1.000
_cell.length_b   1.000
_cell.length_c   1.000
_cell.angle_alpha   90.00
_cell.angle_beta   90.00
_cell.angle_gamma   90.00
#
_symmetry.space_group_name_H-M   'P 1'
#
loop_
_entity.id
_entity.type
_entity.pdbx_description
1 polymer ?
#
loop_
_entity_poly.entity_id
_entity_poly.type
_entity_poly.pdbx_seq_one_letter_code
_entity_poly.pdbx_strand_id
1 'polypeptide(L)'
;MQKIINKNLYYFLFLLIFSVKASFGQASISASGNQSFCAGSPINIVTDFSISDPSSTSIQAFYIQISEGYQRGFDRLSLATFHPSILPTWNEDEGKLTLLSVMGGTEMLLTDLENAVKDIVFTAAANTIIPEKKFSLSIGDANYLPETDHFYKFISNVGISWNQANIAAENSNYYGRKGYLATLTSEIEANFAGKQSTGAGWIGASDVENEGEWKWVTGPEAGTVFWLGEVYGTGIGFSKWNNGEPNNTNNNEDYAHITDPSVGIPGAWNDLPNIGDPPGTLYHPQGYIVEYGGMSGDNPTNVQATTRIFIPQILSIVDATICESGTATISATASDGNILWFDAPTNGTQVGMGNDFTSPFLTNTTTYYATASVNFCTTLLRTAVTVTVNPRPTITSTTDDLICSGKATLTANASAGQVFWYDSLTSLTPVFLGNSFETPVLTSSTTYYVTANLDDCETTSRTPVNAILDDTIPQFDLVQNEYVLCNDIGSIVIETSNPQGNYTYVWRNETTLFSENSSSISVTAEGNYSVVAISEAGCVSDEKMILVRNSEIATITKDDVIITDDSTNNSIQVANPTLGIGDYEFAIDNEFGNYVDVGFFQNLSPGIHTLFVRDKLGCGVVSFRFSILAYPKFFTPNGDGENDLWTISGFDTSFYTISKISIFDRFGKLIYQIEPNSQGWNGDYQGKKLPSNSYWFRVLLTDINGNTIEKSGNFSLIR
;
A
#
# COMPACT_ATOMS: atom_id res chain seq x y z
N MET A 1 47.17 -105.23 70.60
CA MET A 1 47.65 -104.46 71.78
C MET A 1 47.23 -103.00 71.59
N GLN A 2 46.01 -102.59 71.96
CA GLN A 2 45.51 -102.19 73.30
C GLN A 2 45.84 -100.73 73.68
N LYS A 3 44.77 -99.97 73.98
CA LYS A 3 44.66 -98.68 74.72
C LYS A 3 44.98 -97.38 73.95
N ILE A 4 44.22 -96.28 74.01
CA ILE A 4 43.01 -95.87 74.76
C ILE A 4 42.27 -94.78 73.95
N ILE A 5 40.94 -94.76 74.12
CA ILE A 5 39.89 -93.86 73.62
C ILE A 5 40.01 -92.43 74.22
N ASN A 6 39.82 -91.35 73.44
CA ASN A 6 38.62 -90.48 73.53
C ASN A 6 38.59 -89.35 72.49
N LYS A 7 37.42 -89.16 71.89
CA LYS A 7 36.99 -88.01 71.08
C LYS A 7 36.86 -86.78 71.97
N ASN A 8 37.24 -85.59 71.49
CA ASN A 8 36.58 -84.34 71.90
C ASN A 8 36.53 -83.32 70.76
N LEU A 9 35.29 -82.95 70.51
CA LEU A 9 34.68 -81.89 69.70
C LEU A 9 35.42 -80.54 69.78
N TYR A 10 35.76 -79.94 68.63
CA TYR A 10 36.05 -78.50 68.52
C TYR A 10 34.93 -77.84 67.71
N TYR A 11 34.11 -77.03 68.38
CA TYR A 11 33.09 -76.19 67.79
C TYR A 11 33.73 -74.90 67.24
N PHE A 12 33.43 -74.59 65.97
CA PHE A 12 33.65 -73.27 65.35
C PHE A 12 32.73 -72.24 66.00
N LEU A 13 33.29 -71.17 66.58
CA LEU A 13 32.54 -69.98 67.01
C LEU A 13 32.66 -68.90 65.94
N PHE A 14 31.59 -68.69 65.18
CA PHE A 14 31.42 -67.59 64.25
C PHE A 14 30.95 -66.36 65.06
N LEU A 15 31.80 -65.35 65.21
CA LEU A 15 31.43 -64.08 65.85
C LEU A 15 30.70 -63.20 64.83
N LEU A 16 29.36 -63.24 64.85
CA LEU A 16 28.49 -62.27 64.19
C LEU A 16 28.53 -60.96 64.99
N ILE A 17 29.28 -59.97 64.50
CA ILE A 17 29.18 -58.59 64.98
C ILE A 17 27.97 -57.96 64.29
N PHE A 18 26.82 -57.97 64.97
CA PHE A 18 25.69 -57.11 64.62
C PHE A 18 26.03 -55.68 65.06
N SER A 19 26.52 -54.85 64.13
CA SER A 19 26.53 -53.41 64.31
C SER A 19 25.11 -52.89 64.09
N VAL A 20 24.33 -52.81 65.17
CA VAL A 20 23.09 -52.04 65.21
C VAL A 20 23.47 -50.56 65.05
N LYS A 21 23.39 -50.02 63.83
CA LYS A 21 23.32 -48.57 63.65
C LYS A 21 21.95 -48.16 64.17
N ALA A 22 21.90 -47.57 65.36
CA ALA A 22 20.75 -46.77 65.75
C ALA A 22 20.62 -45.65 64.73
N SER A 23 19.56 -45.69 63.91
CA SER A 23 19.13 -44.55 63.11
C SER A 23 18.56 -43.54 64.09
N PHE A 24 19.39 -42.61 64.57
CA PHE A 24 18.90 -41.43 65.25
C PHE A 24 18.02 -40.67 64.25
N GLY A 25 16.75 -40.42 64.60
CA GLY A 25 15.89 -39.60 63.76
C GLY A 25 16.47 -38.18 63.68
N GLN A 26 16.48 -37.61 62.47
CA GLN A 26 16.94 -36.25 62.23
C GLN A 26 15.87 -35.25 62.66
N ALA A 27 16.28 -34.04 63.07
CA ALA A 27 15.37 -32.93 63.28
C ALA A 27 14.49 -32.69 62.04
N SER A 28 13.22 -32.38 62.26
CA SER A 28 12.24 -32.16 61.21
C SER A 28 11.42 -30.91 61.50
N ILE A 29 11.15 -30.12 60.46
CA ILE A 29 10.28 -28.95 60.54
C ILE A 29 9.17 -29.02 59.50
N SER A 30 8.03 -28.44 59.84
CA SER A 30 6.93 -28.25 58.90
C SER A 30 6.30 -26.87 59.11
N ALA A 31 5.91 -26.24 58.01
CA ALA A 31 5.25 -24.96 58.00
C ALA A 31 4.07 -25.02 57.01
N SER A 32 3.00 -24.32 57.33
CA SER A 32 1.85 -24.13 56.44
C SER A 32 1.44 -22.66 56.47
N GLY A 33 0.64 -22.24 55.48
CA GLY A 33 0.10 -20.88 55.43
C GLY A 33 0.50 -20.10 54.19
N ASN A 34 0.35 -20.71 53.02
CA ASN A 34 0.32 -19.95 51.78
C ASN A 34 -0.91 -19.03 51.81
N GLN A 35 -0.69 -17.72 51.79
CA GLN A 35 -1.73 -16.73 52.12
C GLN A 35 -1.75 -15.57 51.12
N SER A 36 -2.93 -15.00 50.89
CA SER A 36 -3.03 -13.73 50.17
C SER A 36 -2.54 -12.57 51.05
N PHE A 37 -1.82 -11.64 50.45
CA PHE A 37 -1.25 -10.47 51.13
C PHE A 37 -1.96 -9.19 50.73
N CYS A 38 -2.49 -8.49 51.73
CA CYS A 38 -3.09 -7.18 51.57
C CYS A 38 -2.00 -6.13 51.77
N ALA A 39 -1.60 -5.46 50.70
CA ALA A 39 -0.60 -4.39 50.75
C ALA A 39 -0.93 -3.35 51.84
N GLY A 40 0.06 -3.03 52.68
CA GLY A 40 -0.08 -2.06 53.78
C GLY A 40 -0.47 -2.66 55.14
N SER A 41 -0.86 -3.94 55.21
CA SER A 41 -1.17 -4.62 56.47
C SER A 41 -0.10 -5.67 56.80
N PRO A 42 0.41 -5.74 58.04
CA PRO A 42 1.26 -6.86 58.46
C PRO A 42 0.52 -8.21 58.33
N ILE A 43 1.26 -9.28 58.00
CA ILE A 43 0.70 -10.64 57.91
C ILE A 43 1.64 -11.65 58.54
N ASN A 44 1.11 -12.66 59.23
CA ASN A 44 1.90 -13.79 59.71
C ASN A 44 2.45 -14.61 58.53
N ILE A 45 3.74 -14.96 58.57
CA ILE A 45 4.38 -15.71 57.48
C ILE A 45 3.98 -17.20 57.45
N VAL A 46 3.35 -17.69 58.51
CA VAL A 46 2.82 -19.04 58.66
C VAL A 46 1.43 -18.98 59.29
N THR A 47 0.56 -19.93 58.94
CA THR A 47 -0.68 -20.20 59.70
C THR A 47 -0.46 -21.26 60.77
N ASP A 48 0.49 -22.17 60.54
CA ASP A 48 0.93 -23.15 61.51
C ASP A 48 2.38 -23.54 61.25
N PHE A 49 3.08 -23.92 62.32
CA PHE A 49 4.49 -24.31 62.30
C PHE A 49 4.74 -25.33 63.41
N SER A 50 5.54 -26.35 63.10
CA SER A 50 6.04 -27.31 64.09
C SER A 50 7.48 -27.70 63.82
N ILE A 51 8.21 -27.98 64.90
CA ILE A 51 9.59 -28.46 64.88
C ILE A 51 9.74 -29.59 65.89
N SER A 52 10.40 -30.68 65.48
CA SER A 52 10.72 -31.78 66.37
C SER A 52 12.13 -32.27 66.12
N ASP A 53 12.85 -32.57 67.19
CA ASP A 53 14.17 -33.21 67.14
C ASP A 53 14.16 -34.41 68.10
N PRO A 54 14.31 -35.66 67.60
CA PRO A 54 14.36 -36.85 68.46
C PRO A 54 15.57 -36.88 69.40
N SER A 55 16.60 -36.07 69.13
CA SER A 55 17.86 -36.03 69.87
C SER A 55 17.99 -34.85 70.83
N SER A 56 17.14 -33.81 70.70
CA SER A 56 17.17 -32.61 71.52
C SER A 56 15.78 -31.98 71.71
N THR A 57 15.54 -31.32 72.83
CA THR A 57 14.35 -30.49 73.06
C THR A 57 14.62 -28.99 72.91
N SER A 58 15.84 -28.64 72.48
CA SER A 58 16.30 -27.27 72.34
C SER A 58 17.23 -27.09 71.14
N ILE A 59 17.36 -25.85 70.67
CA ILE A 59 18.14 -25.47 69.49
C ILE A 59 18.88 -24.16 69.72
N GLN A 60 20.10 -24.04 69.19
CA GLN A 60 20.94 -22.85 69.37
C GLN A 60 20.39 -21.61 68.64
N ALA A 61 19.94 -21.78 67.39
CA ALA A 61 19.46 -20.71 66.54
C ALA A 61 18.42 -21.23 65.54
N PHE A 62 17.56 -20.35 65.04
CA PHE A 62 16.62 -20.65 63.97
C PHE A 62 16.59 -19.51 62.97
N TYR A 63 16.54 -19.83 61.67
CA TYR A 63 16.73 -18.88 60.59
C TYR A 63 15.48 -18.82 59.72
N ILE A 64 15.04 -17.59 59.42
CA ILE A 64 13.89 -17.35 58.55
C ILE A 64 14.30 -16.27 57.55
N GLN A 65 14.18 -16.58 56.27
CA GLN A 65 14.63 -15.68 55.21
C GLN A 65 13.52 -15.44 54.20
N ILE A 66 13.47 -14.23 53.66
CA ILE A 66 12.70 -13.92 52.45
C ILE A 66 13.51 -14.43 51.27
N SER A 67 13.23 -15.66 50.85
CA SER A 67 14.02 -16.39 49.86
C SER A 67 13.71 -16.03 48.42
N GLU A 68 12.52 -15.48 48.17
CA GLU A 68 12.18 -14.94 46.86
C GLU A 68 11.40 -13.63 47.01
N GLY A 69 11.67 -12.70 46.09
CA GLY A 69 10.99 -11.41 46.03
C GLY A 69 11.45 -10.41 47.10
N TYR A 70 12.55 -10.64 47.83
CA TYR A 70 13.02 -9.70 48.84
C TYR A 70 13.36 -8.31 48.28
N GLN A 71 12.78 -7.26 48.87
CA GLN A 71 13.08 -5.86 48.59
C GLN A 71 13.85 -5.23 49.75
N ARG A 72 15.19 -5.22 49.63
CA ARG A 72 16.11 -4.65 50.62
C ARG A 72 15.68 -3.24 51.06
N GLY A 73 15.64 -3.02 52.37
CA GLY A 73 15.23 -1.77 53.02
C GLY A 73 13.72 -1.49 53.04
N PHE A 74 12.90 -2.28 52.34
CA PHE A 74 11.44 -2.11 52.32
C PHE A 74 10.70 -3.27 53.00
N ASP A 75 11.23 -4.48 52.88
CA ASP A 75 10.67 -5.68 53.46
C ASP A 75 11.30 -5.99 54.81
N ARG A 76 10.50 -6.40 55.79
CA ARG A 76 10.97 -6.74 57.13
C ARG A 76 10.18 -7.88 57.76
N LEU A 77 10.90 -8.84 58.33
CA LEU A 77 10.36 -9.83 59.26
C LEU A 77 10.58 -9.37 60.70
N SER A 78 9.57 -9.53 61.54
CA SER A 78 9.69 -9.21 62.97
C SER A 78 8.71 -10.02 63.82
N LEU A 79 9.01 -10.12 65.11
CA LEU A 79 8.15 -10.77 66.08
C LEU A 79 7.06 -9.78 66.53
N ALA A 80 5.78 -10.12 66.33
CA ALA A 80 4.67 -9.22 66.66
C ALA A 80 4.38 -9.14 68.16
N THR A 81 4.67 -10.22 68.89
CA THR A 81 4.42 -10.35 70.33
C THR A 81 5.74 -10.54 71.08
N PHE A 82 5.75 -10.25 72.39
CA PHE A 82 6.94 -10.43 73.21
C PHE A 82 7.08 -11.89 73.66
N HIS A 83 8.20 -12.52 73.31
CA HIS A 83 8.58 -13.86 73.76
C HIS A 83 9.83 -13.77 74.66
N PRO A 84 9.73 -14.06 75.97
CA PRO A 84 10.78 -13.72 76.94
C PRO A 84 12.10 -14.49 76.77
N SER A 85 12.07 -15.65 76.11
CA SER A 85 13.24 -16.50 75.86
C SER A 85 13.85 -16.31 74.47
N ILE A 86 13.21 -15.54 73.58
CA ILE A 86 13.59 -15.41 72.17
C ILE A 86 14.08 -14.00 71.84
N LEU A 87 15.28 -13.91 71.28
CA LEU A 87 15.89 -12.70 70.77
C LEU A 87 15.88 -12.72 69.23
N PRO A 88 14.99 -11.93 68.58
CA PRO A 88 15.01 -11.78 67.13
C PRO A 88 16.07 -10.79 66.66
N THR A 89 16.85 -11.16 65.65
CA THR A 89 17.89 -10.33 65.02
C THR A 89 17.68 -10.28 63.52
N TRP A 90 17.43 -9.09 62.97
CA TRP A 90 17.18 -8.89 61.54
C TRP A 90 18.45 -8.45 60.83
N ASN A 91 18.82 -9.18 59.77
CA ASN A 91 19.84 -8.77 58.81
C ASN A 91 19.14 -8.25 57.55
N GLU A 92 19.27 -6.94 57.30
CA GLU A 92 18.68 -6.27 56.14
C GLU A 92 19.38 -6.62 54.82
N ASP A 93 20.68 -6.95 54.85
CA ASP A 93 21.39 -7.31 53.62
C ASP A 93 20.94 -8.67 53.10
N GLU A 94 20.78 -9.63 54.02
CA GLU A 94 20.37 -10.99 53.68
C GLU A 94 18.85 -11.16 53.57
N GLY A 95 18.05 -10.21 54.07
CA GLY A 95 16.61 -10.40 54.26
C GLY A 95 16.30 -11.54 55.23
N LYS A 96 17.14 -11.72 56.26
CA LYS A 96 17.16 -12.88 57.16
C LYS A 96 16.91 -12.48 58.61
N LEU A 97 15.92 -13.10 59.23
CA LEU A 97 15.64 -13.04 60.66
C LEU A 97 16.25 -14.25 61.35
N THR A 98 17.14 -14.01 62.31
CA THR A 98 17.72 -15.06 63.16
C THR A 98 17.11 -14.97 64.56
N LEU A 99 16.57 -16.08 65.04
CA LEU A 99 16.07 -16.23 66.40
C LEU A 99 17.15 -16.89 67.25
N LEU A 100 17.48 -16.28 68.37
CA LEU A 100 18.49 -16.73 69.33
C LEU A 100 17.88 -16.77 70.75
N SER A 101 18.54 -17.45 71.68
CA SER A 101 18.17 -17.31 73.10
C SER A 101 18.54 -15.91 73.62
N VAL A 102 17.67 -15.31 74.44
CA VAL A 102 17.95 -14.03 75.13
C VAL A 102 19.16 -14.16 76.06
N MET A 103 19.40 -15.35 76.62
CA MET A 103 20.61 -15.65 77.39
C MET A 103 21.71 -16.12 76.44
N GLY A 104 22.65 -15.22 76.15
CA GLY A 104 23.76 -15.48 75.24
C GLY A 104 24.50 -16.79 75.56
N GLY A 105 24.68 -17.64 74.55
CA GLY A 105 25.36 -18.93 74.69
C GLY A 105 24.47 -20.08 75.21
N THR A 106 23.16 -19.88 75.35
CA THR A 106 22.20 -20.94 75.70
C THR A 106 21.28 -21.28 74.51
N GLU A 107 20.62 -22.43 74.59
CA GLU A 107 19.67 -22.90 73.57
C GLU A 107 18.23 -22.45 73.88
N MET A 108 17.41 -22.32 72.84
CA MET A 108 15.97 -22.05 72.91
C MET A 108 15.20 -23.37 73.01
N LEU A 109 14.16 -23.44 73.84
CA LEU A 109 13.24 -24.59 73.84
C LEU A 109 12.45 -24.64 72.52
N LEU A 110 12.28 -25.84 71.96
CA LEU A 110 11.53 -26.02 70.70
C LEU A 110 10.09 -25.49 70.81
N THR A 111 9.43 -25.65 71.96
CA THR A 111 8.07 -25.15 72.18
C THR A 111 8.00 -23.62 72.20
N ASP A 112 9.01 -22.95 72.73
CA ASP A 112 9.07 -21.47 72.73
C ASP A 112 9.32 -20.96 71.32
N LEU A 113 10.20 -21.65 70.58
CA LEU A 113 10.46 -21.37 69.17
C LEU A 113 9.18 -21.56 68.32
N GLU A 114 8.42 -22.64 68.51
CA GLU A 114 7.18 -22.88 67.77
C GLU A 114 6.19 -21.73 67.93
N ASN A 115 5.99 -21.26 69.17
CA ASN A 115 5.12 -20.13 69.46
C ASN A 115 5.66 -18.83 68.86
N ALA A 116 6.98 -18.60 68.94
CA ALA A 116 7.59 -17.42 68.37
C ALA A 116 7.46 -17.38 66.84
N VAL A 117 7.71 -18.50 66.14
CA VAL A 117 7.61 -18.55 64.67
C VAL A 117 6.20 -18.24 64.18
N LYS A 118 5.17 -18.73 64.90
CA LYS A 118 3.76 -18.43 64.60
C LYS A 118 3.42 -16.94 64.71
N ASP A 119 4.14 -16.20 65.55
CA ASP A 119 3.95 -14.76 65.77
C ASP A 119 4.85 -13.87 64.88
N ILE A 120 5.60 -14.46 63.94
CA ILE A 120 6.42 -13.69 63.01
C ILE A 120 5.55 -13.10 61.91
N VAL A 121 5.68 -11.79 61.75
CA VAL A 121 4.97 -11.01 60.75
C VAL A 121 5.91 -10.45 59.70
N PHE A 122 5.46 -10.49 58.46
CA PHE A 122 6.01 -9.77 57.34
C PHE A 122 5.36 -8.38 57.24
N THR A 123 6.18 -7.38 56.95
CA THR A 123 5.77 -6.02 56.63
C THR A 123 6.52 -5.54 55.39
N ALA A 124 5.82 -4.78 54.53
CA ALA A 124 6.39 -4.16 53.35
C ALA A 124 6.08 -2.66 53.36
N ALA A 125 7.11 -1.85 53.13
CA ALA A 125 7.01 -0.38 53.04
C ALA A 125 7.20 0.15 51.61
N ALA A 126 7.39 -0.72 50.62
CA ALA A 126 7.57 -0.32 49.23
C ALA A 126 6.28 0.21 48.61
N ASN A 127 6.38 1.26 47.78
CA ASN A 127 5.28 1.76 46.95
C ASN A 127 4.90 0.76 45.84
N THR A 128 5.86 -0.07 45.42
CA THR A 128 5.66 -1.13 44.43
C THR A 128 6.15 -2.44 45.05
N ILE A 129 5.20 -3.26 45.49
CA ILE A 129 5.49 -4.51 46.17
C ILE A 129 5.61 -5.61 45.12
N ILE A 130 6.67 -6.42 45.19
CA ILE A 130 6.78 -7.63 44.38
C ILE A 130 5.60 -8.56 44.75
N PRO A 131 4.77 -8.99 43.78
CA PRO A 131 3.50 -9.66 44.06
C PRO A 131 3.64 -10.94 44.88
N GLU A 132 4.73 -11.68 44.76
CA GLU A 132 4.97 -12.91 45.51
C GLU A 132 6.22 -12.77 46.38
N LYS A 133 6.13 -13.28 47.62
CA LYS A 133 7.26 -13.46 48.52
C LYS A 133 7.27 -14.90 48.99
N LYS A 134 8.39 -15.58 48.88
CA LYS A 134 8.60 -16.91 49.49
C LYS A 134 9.47 -16.75 50.74
N PHE A 135 9.13 -17.52 51.77
CA PHE A 135 9.88 -17.57 53.02
C PHE A 135 10.47 -18.96 53.18
N SER A 136 11.77 -19.03 53.45
CA SER A 136 12.42 -20.24 53.92
C SER A 136 12.61 -20.18 55.42
N LEU A 137 12.24 -21.26 56.10
CA LEU A 137 12.46 -21.48 57.52
C LEU A 137 13.47 -22.62 57.64
N SER A 138 14.54 -22.48 58.43
CA SER A 138 15.55 -23.52 58.56
C SER A 138 16.21 -23.55 59.93
N ILE A 139 16.59 -24.77 60.33
CA ILE A 139 17.41 -25.06 61.51
C ILE A 139 18.87 -24.64 61.30
N GLY A 140 19.35 -24.67 60.06
CA GLY A 140 20.73 -24.36 59.74
C GLY A 140 20.91 -22.97 59.15
N ASP A 141 22.16 -22.49 59.17
CA ASP A 141 22.53 -21.11 58.84
C ASP A 141 22.72 -20.83 57.34
N ALA A 142 22.69 -21.88 56.50
CA ALA A 142 22.69 -21.71 55.06
C ALA A 142 21.32 -21.25 54.56
N ASN A 143 21.34 -20.32 53.61
CA ASN A 143 20.17 -19.75 52.97
C ASN A 143 19.54 -20.80 52.05
N TYR A 144 18.26 -21.13 52.26
CA TYR A 144 17.56 -22.14 51.45
C TYR A 144 16.69 -21.51 50.36
N LEU A 145 16.87 -21.93 49.11
CA LEU A 145 16.07 -21.53 47.96
C LEU A 145 15.04 -22.64 47.61
N PRO A 146 13.74 -22.39 47.83
CA PRO A 146 12.69 -23.39 47.57
C PRO A 146 12.59 -23.85 46.11
N GLU A 147 12.89 -22.96 45.17
CA GLU A 147 12.69 -23.22 43.74
C GLU A 147 13.61 -24.31 43.21
N THR A 148 14.83 -24.39 43.74
CA THR A 148 15.84 -25.37 43.33
C THR A 148 16.04 -26.48 44.37
N ASP A 149 15.45 -26.38 45.57
CA ASP A 149 15.80 -27.20 46.74
C ASP A 149 17.31 -27.12 47.07
N HIS A 150 17.95 -25.97 46.82
CA HIS A 150 19.39 -25.79 47.10
C HIS A 150 19.62 -24.90 48.32
N PHE A 151 20.73 -25.14 49.01
CA PHE A 151 21.23 -24.25 50.08
C PHE A 151 22.45 -23.48 49.60
N TYR A 152 22.53 -22.21 49.97
CA TYR A 152 23.62 -21.30 49.63
C TYR A 152 24.22 -20.72 50.90
N LYS A 153 25.55 -20.73 51.00
CA LYS A 153 26.26 -20.19 52.16
C LYS A 153 27.48 -19.41 51.74
N PHE A 154 27.53 -18.14 52.13
CA PHE A 154 28.75 -17.35 52.03
C PHE A 154 29.74 -17.77 53.12
N ILE A 155 30.96 -18.13 52.72
CA ILE A 155 32.05 -18.46 53.62
C ILE A 155 33.07 -17.34 53.57
N SER A 156 33.20 -16.58 54.66
CA SER A 156 34.19 -15.51 54.76
C SER A 156 35.60 -16.10 54.84
N ASN A 157 36.46 -15.71 53.90
CA ASN A 157 37.87 -16.05 53.87
C ASN A 157 38.60 -15.01 53.01
N VAL A 158 39.04 -13.94 53.66
CA VAL A 158 39.62 -12.76 52.97
C VAL A 158 40.91 -13.14 52.24
N GLY A 159 40.96 -12.85 50.93
CA GLY A 159 42.11 -13.10 50.07
C GLY A 159 42.29 -14.56 49.62
N ILE A 160 41.28 -15.42 49.83
CA ILE A 160 41.31 -16.77 49.27
C ILE A 160 41.32 -16.72 47.73
N SER A 161 42.18 -17.50 47.09
CA SER A 161 42.16 -17.65 45.63
C SER A 161 40.96 -18.50 45.17
N TRP A 162 40.52 -18.33 43.92
CA TRP A 162 39.42 -19.11 43.35
C TRP A 162 39.69 -20.62 43.45
N ASN A 163 40.89 -21.06 43.08
CA ASN A 163 41.28 -22.48 43.17
C ASN A 163 41.21 -23.03 44.61
N GLN A 164 41.61 -22.25 45.61
CA GLN A 164 41.50 -22.66 47.01
C GLN A 164 40.05 -22.66 47.48
N ALA A 165 39.25 -21.68 47.05
CA ALA A 165 37.83 -21.60 47.34
C ALA A 165 37.08 -22.81 46.76
N ASN A 166 37.40 -23.22 45.53
CA ASN A 166 36.82 -24.40 44.90
C ASN A 166 37.08 -25.67 45.71
N ILE A 167 38.35 -25.93 46.07
CA ILE A 167 38.72 -27.07 46.90
C ILE A 167 38.03 -27.02 48.27
N ALA A 168 37.92 -25.83 48.87
CA ALA A 168 37.27 -25.67 50.18
C ALA A 168 35.74 -25.91 50.09
N ALA A 169 35.10 -25.48 49.01
CA ALA A 169 33.69 -25.75 48.74
C ALA A 169 33.44 -27.25 48.55
N GLU A 170 34.24 -27.94 47.73
CA GLU A 170 34.14 -29.38 47.48
C GLU A 170 34.32 -30.26 48.72
N ASN A 171 35.09 -29.78 49.70
CA ASN A 171 35.32 -30.47 50.98
C ASN A 171 34.26 -30.15 52.05
N SER A 172 33.33 -29.25 51.75
CA SER A 172 32.26 -28.91 52.67
C SER A 172 31.06 -29.85 52.51
N ASN A 173 30.29 -30.00 53.60
CA ASN A 173 29.09 -30.81 53.63
C ASN A 173 28.01 -30.09 54.43
N TYR A 174 26.77 -30.16 53.97
CA TYR A 174 25.63 -29.57 54.65
C TYR A 174 24.48 -30.57 54.69
N TYR A 175 24.16 -31.09 55.88
CA TYR A 175 23.16 -32.14 56.12
C TYR A 175 23.25 -33.33 55.15
N GLY A 176 24.47 -33.77 54.84
CA GLY A 176 24.71 -34.91 53.94
C GLY A 176 24.89 -34.53 52.47
N ARG A 177 24.59 -33.28 52.07
CA ARG A 177 24.81 -32.76 50.71
C ARG A 177 26.22 -32.23 50.55
N LYS A 178 26.89 -32.58 49.45
CA LYS A 178 28.25 -32.14 49.16
C LYS A 178 28.22 -30.70 48.61
N GLY A 179 29.13 -29.85 49.07
CA GLY A 179 29.25 -28.48 48.59
C GLY A 179 30.04 -28.35 47.29
N TYR A 180 29.82 -27.26 46.57
CA TYR A 180 30.59 -26.79 45.42
C TYR A 180 30.48 -25.27 45.32
N LEU A 181 31.37 -24.59 44.57
CA LEU A 181 31.19 -23.15 44.34
C LEU A 181 29.90 -22.91 43.58
N ALA A 182 29.11 -21.94 44.03
CA ALA A 182 27.75 -21.75 43.54
C ALA A 182 27.68 -21.49 42.02
N THR A 183 26.68 -22.09 41.40
CA THR A 183 26.31 -21.98 40.00
C THR A 183 24.98 -21.25 39.92
N LEU A 184 24.95 -20.10 39.26
CA LEU A 184 23.80 -19.18 39.31
C LEU A 184 23.13 -19.13 37.94
N THR A 185 22.15 -20.01 37.72
CA THR A 185 21.56 -20.25 36.39
C THR A 185 20.29 -19.46 36.10
N SER A 186 19.85 -18.65 37.05
CA SER A 186 18.64 -17.85 36.95
C SER A 186 18.73 -16.53 37.71
N GLU A 187 17.84 -15.58 37.38
CA GLU A 187 17.75 -14.29 38.08
C GLU A 187 17.40 -14.46 39.56
N ILE A 188 16.61 -15.50 39.90
CA ILE A 188 16.24 -15.81 41.28
C ILE A 188 17.47 -16.26 42.06
N GLU A 189 18.26 -17.20 41.53
CA GLU A 189 19.50 -17.66 42.18
C GLU A 189 20.51 -16.53 42.32
N ALA A 190 20.70 -15.70 41.28
CA ALA A 190 21.64 -14.59 41.35
C ALA A 190 21.23 -13.51 42.36
N ASN A 191 19.92 -13.25 42.50
CA ASN A 191 19.43 -12.37 43.55
C ASN A 191 19.57 -13.01 44.94
N PHE A 192 19.26 -14.29 45.07
CA PHE A 192 19.26 -14.99 46.34
C PHE A 192 20.68 -15.25 46.87
N ALA A 193 21.53 -15.88 46.07
CA ALA A 193 22.89 -16.21 46.46
C ALA A 193 23.83 -15.00 46.34
N GLY A 194 23.66 -14.15 45.33
CA GLY A 194 24.54 -13.00 45.10
C GLY A 194 24.11 -11.74 45.83
N LYS A 195 22.94 -11.19 45.48
CA LYS A 195 22.48 -9.89 46.02
C LYS A 195 22.18 -9.93 47.53
N GLN A 196 21.73 -11.07 48.07
CA GLN A 196 21.52 -11.27 49.51
C GLN A 196 22.74 -11.90 50.21
N SER A 197 23.92 -11.95 49.57
CA SER A 197 25.16 -12.40 50.21
C SER A 197 25.65 -11.39 51.25
N THR A 198 26.34 -11.86 52.28
CA THR A 198 27.01 -11.02 53.29
C THR A 198 28.32 -10.40 52.82
N GLY A 199 28.81 -10.76 51.63
CA GLY A 199 30.01 -10.20 51.05
C GLY A 199 30.27 -10.62 49.59
N ALA A 200 31.24 -9.94 48.97
CA ALA A 200 31.74 -10.26 47.64
C ALA A 200 32.57 -11.56 47.66
N GLY A 201 32.36 -12.45 46.69
CA GLY A 201 33.07 -13.73 46.71
C GLY A 201 32.98 -14.53 45.43
N TRP A 202 33.80 -15.57 45.38
CA TRP A 202 33.92 -16.48 44.24
C TRP A 202 32.66 -17.32 44.00
N ILE A 203 32.37 -17.55 42.72
CA ILE A 203 31.36 -18.48 42.21
C ILE A 203 31.98 -19.43 41.19
N GLY A 204 31.22 -20.44 40.79
CA GLY A 204 31.69 -21.62 40.05
C GLY A 204 32.01 -21.44 38.57
N ALA A 205 32.11 -20.21 38.06
CA ALA A 205 32.30 -19.95 36.63
C ALA A 205 33.74 -19.54 36.28
N SER A 206 34.20 -19.99 35.12
CA SER A 206 35.55 -19.73 34.60
C SER A 206 35.59 -19.94 33.08
N ASP A 207 36.51 -19.25 32.40
CA ASP A 207 36.84 -19.43 30.99
C ASP A 207 38.31 -19.85 30.75
N VAL A 208 39.04 -20.27 31.81
CA VAL A 208 40.44 -20.75 31.75
C VAL A 208 40.71 -21.75 30.62
N GLU A 209 39.73 -22.60 30.29
CA GLU A 209 39.89 -23.60 29.23
C GLU A 209 39.92 -23.00 27.81
N ASN A 210 39.13 -21.95 27.57
CA ASN A 210 39.04 -21.27 26.29
C ASN A 210 38.63 -19.81 26.55
N GLU A 211 39.60 -18.90 26.41
CA GLU A 211 39.44 -17.46 26.63
C GLU A 211 38.19 -16.89 25.95
N GLY A 212 37.35 -16.19 26.73
CA GLY A 212 36.07 -15.66 26.28
C GLY A 212 34.93 -16.68 26.23
N GLU A 213 35.15 -17.97 26.51
CA GLU A 213 34.10 -18.98 26.63
C GLU A 213 33.80 -19.28 28.11
N TRP A 214 32.90 -18.49 28.68
CA TRP A 214 32.51 -18.58 30.08
C TRP A 214 31.54 -19.73 30.32
N LYS A 215 31.92 -20.62 31.23
CA LYS A 215 31.13 -21.79 31.61
C LYS A 215 31.15 -22.05 33.11
N TRP A 216 30.13 -22.76 33.58
CA TRP A 216 30.16 -23.34 34.93
C TRP A 216 31.15 -24.50 34.95
N VAL A 217 32.07 -24.50 35.90
CA VAL A 217 33.12 -25.55 36.05
C VAL A 217 32.98 -26.35 37.35
N THR A 218 31.97 -26.03 38.17
CA THR A 218 31.66 -26.69 39.43
C THR A 218 30.21 -27.18 39.43
N GLY A 219 29.86 -28.01 40.42
CA GLY A 219 28.48 -28.42 40.65
C GLY A 219 27.88 -29.33 39.57
N PRO A 220 26.55 -29.56 39.63
CA PRO A 220 25.79 -30.30 38.63
C PRO A 220 25.87 -29.72 37.21
N GLU A 221 26.07 -28.41 37.10
CA GLU A 221 26.11 -27.64 35.86
C GLU A 221 27.49 -27.64 35.19
N ALA A 222 28.49 -28.28 35.79
CA ALA A 222 29.86 -28.33 35.30
C ALA A 222 29.93 -28.73 33.81
N GLY A 223 30.59 -27.89 33.01
CA GLY A 223 30.72 -28.02 31.56
C GLY A 223 29.70 -27.19 30.76
N THR A 224 28.76 -26.51 31.40
CA THR A 224 27.72 -25.73 30.73
C THR A 224 28.20 -24.31 30.41
N VAL A 225 28.33 -24.00 29.11
CA VAL A 225 28.65 -22.64 28.62
C VAL A 225 27.43 -21.75 28.73
N PHE A 226 27.62 -20.52 29.25
CA PHE A 226 26.53 -19.54 29.37
C PHE A 226 26.84 -18.20 28.70
N TRP A 227 28.10 -17.91 28.34
CA TRP A 227 28.47 -16.64 27.71
C TRP A 227 29.69 -16.79 26.78
N LEU A 228 29.66 -16.09 25.63
CA LEU A 228 30.74 -16.08 24.63
C LEU A 228 31.21 -14.64 24.32
N GLY A 229 32.49 -14.35 24.54
CA GLY A 229 33.14 -13.07 24.30
C GLY A 229 33.34 -12.25 25.58
N GLU A 230 33.89 -11.04 25.41
CA GLU A 230 34.13 -10.06 26.47
C GLU A 230 32.85 -9.22 26.74
N VAL A 231 33.00 -7.92 27.03
CA VAL A 231 31.97 -6.95 27.43
C VAL A 231 30.72 -6.90 26.52
N TYR A 232 30.91 -7.21 25.23
CA TYR A 232 29.83 -7.24 24.22
C TYR A 232 29.58 -8.64 23.69
N GLY A 233 29.88 -9.65 24.50
CA GLY A 233 29.65 -11.05 24.20
C GLY A 233 28.18 -11.41 23.98
N THR A 234 27.98 -12.68 23.63
CA THR A 234 26.67 -13.28 23.38
C THR A 234 26.31 -14.21 24.53
N GLY A 235 25.20 -13.92 25.22
CA GLY A 235 24.63 -14.81 26.23
C GLY A 235 24.00 -16.05 25.58
N ILE A 236 24.45 -17.23 25.98
CA ILE A 236 23.85 -18.53 25.62
C ILE A 236 22.89 -19.00 26.73
N GLY A 237 23.25 -18.72 27.98
CA GLY A 237 22.46 -18.99 29.16
C GLY A 237 22.26 -17.73 29.99
N PHE A 238 21.70 -17.89 31.18
CA PHE A 238 21.62 -16.79 32.13
C PHE A 238 23.01 -16.32 32.53
N SER A 239 23.21 -15.00 32.52
CA SER A 239 24.41 -14.35 33.02
C SER A 239 24.01 -13.05 33.70
N LYS A 240 24.77 -12.65 34.72
CA LYS A 240 24.57 -11.39 35.42
C LYS A 240 25.89 -10.64 35.54
N TRP A 241 26.61 -10.52 34.43
CA TRP A 241 27.80 -9.67 34.37
C TRP A 241 27.46 -8.23 34.73
N ASN A 242 28.37 -7.56 35.44
CA ASN A 242 28.20 -6.15 35.78
C ASN A 242 28.43 -5.27 34.54
N ASN A 243 28.13 -3.99 34.66
CA ASN A 243 28.32 -3.06 33.55
C ASN A 243 29.80 -2.99 33.17
N GLY A 244 30.10 -3.43 31.94
CA GLY A 244 31.47 -3.44 31.44
C GLY A 244 32.17 -4.79 31.56
N GLU A 245 31.51 -5.85 32.04
CA GLU A 245 32.10 -7.18 32.27
C GLU A 245 31.51 -8.24 31.31
N PRO A 246 32.20 -9.36 31.03
CA PRO A 246 33.59 -9.65 31.42
C PRO A 246 34.58 -8.87 30.53
N ASN A 247 35.60 -8.26 31.12
CA ASN A 247 36.49 -7.33 30.41
C ASN A 247 37.91 -7.85 30.16
N ASN A 248 38.27 -8.97 30.76
CA ASN A 248 39.57 -9.62 30.72
C ASN A 248 40.76 -8.65 30.91
N THR A 249 40.76 -7.87 31.99
CA THR A 249 41.81 -6.88 32.24
C THR A 249 43.19 -7.54 32.35
N ASN A 250 44.11 -7.09 31.50
CA ASN A 250 45.48 -7.63 31.35
C ASN A 250 45.54 -9.08 30.80
N ASN A 251 44.49 -9.59 30.16
CA ASN A 251 44.42 -10.95 29.59
C ASN A 251 44.71 -12.06 30.62
N ASN A 252 44.12 -11.97 31.82
CA ASN A 252 44.36 -12.87 32.94
C ASN A 252 43.21 -12.88 33.95
N GLU A 253 41.98 -12.56 33.55
CA GLU A 253 40.80 -12.54 34.44
C GLU A 253 39.88 -13.72 34.14
N ASP A 254 40.28 -14.91 34.55
CA ASP A 254 39.62 -16.14 34.09
C ASP A 254 38.53 -16.69 35.04
N TYR A 255 38.14 -15.94 36.09
CA TYR A 255 37.29 -16.45 37.17
C TYR A 255 36.19 -15.48 37.59
N ALA A 256 34.97 -15.99 37.69
CA ALA A 256 33.81 -15.17 38.04
C ALA A 256 33.71 -14.90 39.53
N HIS A 257 33.45 -13.64 39.87
CA HIS A 257 33.38 -13.12 41.23
C HIS A 257 32.16 -12.22 41.39
N ILE A 258 31.36 -12.42 42.44
CA ILE A 258 30.24 -11.51 42.74
C ILE A 258 30.82 -10.19 43.22
N THR A 259 30.43 -9.09 42.58
CA THR A 259 30.93 -7.76 42.93
C THR A 259 30.50 -7.34 44.33
N ASP A 260 31.28 -6.47 44.95
CA ASP A 260 30.87 -5.81 46.18
C ASP A 260 29.48 -5.17 46.02
N PRO A 261 28.58 -5.25 47.02
CA PRO A 261 27.23 -4.71 46.92
C PRO A 261 27.16 -3.21 46.59
N SER A 262 28.24 -2.45 46.81
CA SER A 262 28.36 -1.03 46.45
C SER A 262 28.74 -0.77 44.99
N VAL A 263 29.08 -1.81 44.21
CA VAL A 263 29.59 -1.70 42.83
C VAL A 263 28.51 -2.08 41.82
N GLY A 264 28.13 -1.13 40.98
CA GLY A 264 27.27 -1.37 39.82
C GLY A 264 25.93 -2.00 40.18
N ILE A 265 25.59 -3.11 39.53
CA ILE A 265 24.36 -3.86 39.77
C ILE A 265 24.57 -4.82 40.95
N PRO A 266 23.82 -4.73 42.07
CA PRO A 266 23.98 -5.64 43.21
C PRO A 266 23.79 -7.11 42.84
N GLY A 267 24.75 -7.96 43.26
CA GLY A 267 24.78 -9.39 42.95
C GLY A 267 25.25 -9.73 41.54
N ALA A 268 25.66 -8.74 40.74
CA ALA A 268 26.28 -8.95 39.44
C ALA A 268 27.74 -9.42 39.59
N TRP A 269 28.33 -9.86 38.49
CA TRP A 269 29.61 -10.54 38.45
C TRP A 269 30.67 -9.68 37.78
N ASN A 270 31.90 -9.83 38.25
CA ASN A 270 33.11 -9.39 37.58
C ASN A 270 33.95 -10.63 37.26
N ASP A 271 34.75 -10.56 36.21
CA ASP A 271 35.84 -11.48 35.97
C ASP A 271 37.10 -10.98 36.67
N LEU A 272 37.85 -11.88 37.30
CA LEU A 272 39.06 -11.54 38.05
C LEU A 272 40.14 -12.61 37.89
N PRO A 273 41.42 -12.27 38.12
CA PRO A 273 42.47 -13.27 38.19
C PRO A 273 42.22 -14.27 39.33
N ASN A 274 42.83 -15.45 39.29
CA ASN A 274 42.68 -16.47 40.35
C ASN A 274 42.88 -15.93 41.79
N ILE A 275 43.68 -14.88 41.98
CA ILE A 275 43.95 -14.29 43.30
C ILE A 275 43.09 -13.05 43.62
N GLY A 276 42.24 -12.61 42.68
CA GLY A 276 41.49 -11.36 42.75
C GLY A 276 42.37 -10.12 42.78
N ASP A 277 41.76 -8.99 43.13
CA ASP A 277 42.48 -7.72 43.23
C ASP A 277 43.29 -7.58 44.54
N PRO A 278 44.26 -6.65 44.60
CA PRO A 278 45.03 -6.36 45.81
C PRO A 278 44.16 -5.98 47.02
N PRO A 279 44.63 -6.25 48.26
CA PRO A 279 43.92 -5.86 49.48
C PRO A 279 43.56 -4.36 49.53
N GLY A 280 42.34 -4.06 49.97
CA GLY A 280 41.83 -2.69 50.09
C GLY A 280 41.02 -2.19 48.88
N THR A 281 40.89 -2.99 47.83
CA THR A 281 39.99 -2.76 46.70
C THR A 281 38.61 -3.42 46.95
N LEU A 282 37.59 -3.00 46.17
CA LEU A 282 36.25 -3.60 46.22
C LEU A 282 36.16 -4.96 45.51
N TYR A 283 37.19 -5.34 44.76
CA TYR A 283 37.30 -6.63 44.08
C TYR A 283 38.30 -7.58 44.78
N HIS A 284 38.79 -7.20 45.96
CA HIS A 284 39.54 -8.11 46.80
C HIS A 284 38.60 -9.20 47.34
N PRO A 285 38.86 -10.50 47.11
CA PRO A 285 37.95 -11.56 47.53
C PRO A 285 37.71 -11.53 49.04
N GLN A 286 36.45 -11.42 49.46
CA GLN A 286 36.08 -11.48 50.88
C GLN A 286 35.72 -12.91 51.33
N GLY A 287 35.58 -13.83 50.37
CA GLY A 287 35.16 -15.20 50.60
C GLY A 287 34.67 -15.86 49.32
N TYR A 288 33.76 -16.82 49.47
CA TYR A 288 33.18 -17.58 48.37
C TYR A 288 31.79 -18.09 48.75
N ILE A 289 30.97 -18.37 47.73
CA ILE A 289 29.63 -18.92 47.94
C ILE A 289 29.65 -20.40 47.66
N VAL A 290 29.21 -21.18 48.64
CA VAL A 290 29.02 -22.62 48.50
C VAL A 290 27.54 -22.90 48.28
N GLU A 291 27.27 -23.73 47.30
CA GLU A 291 25.96 -24.29 47.02
C GLU A 291 25.91 -25.77 47.39
N TYR A 292 24.77 -26.22 47.93
CA TYR A 292 24.50 -27.58 48.35
C TYR A 292 23.15 -28.04 47.80
N GLY A 293 23.17 -28.94 46.82
CA GLY A 293 21.96 -29.46 46.17
C GLY A 293 22.25 -29.89 44.72
N GLY A 294 21.31 -30.61 44.12
CA GLY A 294 21.38 -31.01 42.70
C GLY A 294 22.42 -32.09 42.36
N MET A 295 23.30 -32.46 43.29
CA MET A 295 24.34 -33.47 43.04
C MET A 295 23.75 -34.88 43.09
N SER A 296 24.31 -35.78 42.27
CA SER A 296 23.89 -37.18 42.27
C SER A 296 24.11 -37.82 43.65
N GLY A 297 23.02 -38.30 44.26
CA GLY A 297 23.04 -38.91 45.60
C GLY A 297 22.59 -37.99 46.74
N ASP A 298 22.26 -36.72 46.44
CA ASP A 298 21.63 -35.84 47.42
C ASP A 298 20.24 -36.38 47.81
N ASN A 299 20.00 -36.48 49.12
CA ASN A 299 18.70 -36.88 49.66
C ASN A 299 17.90 -35.63 50.08
N PRO A 300 16.55 -35.68 50.00
CA PRO A 300 15.70 -34.64 50.59
C PRO A 300 15.97 -34.51 52.09
N THR A 301 16.09 -33.28 52.57
CA THR A 301 16.25 -32.97 53.99
C THR A 301 14.94 -32.42 54.56
N ASN A 302 14.63 -32.72 55.82
CA ASN A 302 13.45 -32.18 56.51
C ASN A 302 13.81 -31.01 57.46
N VAL A 303 14.97 -30.38 57.27
CA VAL A 303 15.52 -29.33 58.16
C VAL A 303 15.12 -27.92 57.72
N GLN A 304 14.26 -27.84 56.72
CA GLN A 304 13.76 -26.63 56.10
C GLN A 304 12.26 -26.77 55.77
N ALA A 305 11.55 -25.66 55.75
CA ALA A 305 10.16 -25.56 55.34
C ALA A 305 9.93 -24.23 54.63
N THR A 306 8.84 -24.17 53.87
CA THR A 306 8.58 -23.03 52.99
C THR A 306 7.13 -22.60 53.07
N THR A 307 6.92 -21.30 53.11
CA THR A 307 5.61 -20.70 52.90
C THR A 307 5.73 -19.56 51.91
N ARG A 308 4.60 -19.09 51.40
CA ARG A 308 4.57 -17.90 50.55
C ARG A 308 3.43 -16.98 50.91
N ILE A 309 3.60 -15.72 50.58
CA ILE A 309 2.50 -14.77 50.49
C ILE A 309 2.43 -14.22 49.08
N PHE A 310 1.22 -13.91 48.62
CA PHE A 310 1.02 -13.39 47.28
C PHE A 310 -0.07 -12.33 47.21
N ILE A 311 0.10 -11.34 46.35
CA ILE A 311 -0.92 -10.37 45.96
C ILE A 311 -1.63 -10.96 44.73
N PRO A 312 -2.96 -11.16 44.75
CA PRO A 312 -3.65 -11.71 43.59
C PRO A 312 -3.53 -10.76 42.39
N GLN A 313 -3.46 -11.31 41.19
CA GLN A 313 -3.22 -10.59 39.93
C GLN A 313 -4.29 -10.91 38.88
N ILE A 314 -4.52 -9.99 37.92
CA ILE A 314 -5.21 -10.32 36.67
C ILE A 314 -4.15 -10.81 35.67
N LEU A 315 -4.36 -12.02 35.13
CA LEU A 315 -3.44 -12.68 34.21
C LEU A 315 -3.76 -12.36 32.74
N SER A 316 -5.05 -12.23 32.40
CA SER A 316 -5.52 -11.97 31.04
C SER A 316 -6.88 -11.28 31.04
N ILE A 317 -7.22 -10.64 29.91
CA ILE A 317 -8.47 -9.94 29.67
C ILE A 317 -9.00 -10.24 28.27
N VAL A 318 -10.31 -10.04 28.07
CA VAL A 318 -10.97 -10.08 26.77
C VAL A 318 -11.87 -8.85 26.64
N ASP A 319 -11.53 -8.00 25.67
CA ASP A 319 -12.33 -6.84 25.29
C ASP A 319 -13.53 -7.24 24.41
N ALA A 320 -14.48 -6.33 24.24
CA ALA A 320 -15.65 -6.55 23.40
C ALA A 320 -15.94 -5.34 22.50
N THR A 321 -16.58 -5.60 21.36
CA THR A 321 -17.03 -4.57 20.43
C THR A 321 -18.53 -4.69 20.20
N ILE A 322 -19.22 -3.56 20.13
CA ILE A 322 -20.66 -3.47 19.81
C ILE A 322 -20.89 -2.48 18.67
N CYS A 323 -21.89 -2.79 17.86
CA CYS A 323 -22.33 -1.93 16.76
C CYS A 323 -23.39 -0.94 17.25
N GLU A 324 -23.12 0.36 17.12
CA GLU A 324 -23.99 1.50 17.43
C GLU A 324 -24.37 1.66 18.91
N SER A 325 -25.00 0.65 19.50
CA SER A 325 -25.34 0.61 20.92
C SER A 325 -25.73 -0.79 21.35
N GLY A 326 -25.63 -1.08 22.65
CA GLY A 326 -25.98 -2.39 23.19
C GLY A 326 -25.23 -2.74 24.45
N THR A 327 -25.28 -4.02 24.82
CA THR A 327 -24.54 -4.60 25.94
C THR A 327 -23.46 -5.52 25.39
N ALA A 328 -22.31 -5.61 26.06
CA ALA A 328 -21.25 -6.53 25.70
C ALA A 328 -20.77 -7.31 26.91
N THR A 329 -20.33 -8.55 26.70
CA THR A 329 -19.67 -9.34 27.75
C THR A 329 -18.17 -9.25 27.55
N ILE A 330 -17.49 -8.72 28.57
CA ILE A 330 -16.03 -8.71 28.69
C ILE A 330 -15.61 -9.70 29.76
N SER A 331 -14.37 -10.18 29.71
CA SER A 331 -13.89 -11.15 30.69
C SER A 331 -12.46 -10.89 31.15
N ALA A 332 -12.10 -11.51 32.27
CA ALA A 332 -10.76 -11.51 32.81
C ALA A 332 -10.45 -12.84 33.50
N THR A 333 -9.17 -13.16 33.66
CA THR A 333 -8.70 -14.32 34.42
C THR A 333 -7.80 -13.86 35.57
N ALA A 334 -8.04 -14.36 36.77
CA ALA A 334 -7.23 -14.06 37.95
C ALA A 334 -6.19 -15.15 38.23
N SER A 335 -5.09 -14.77 38.90
CA SER A 335 -4.09 -15.72 39.41
C SER A 335 -4.67 -16.59 40.54
N ASP A 336 -5.58 -16.03 41.32
CA ASP A 336 -6.36 -16.70 42.36
C ASP A 336 -7.56 -15.81 42.76
N GLY A 337 -8.59 -16.42 43.35
CA GLY A 337 -9.77 -15.73 43.87
C GLY A 337 -10.80 -15.27 42.84
N ASN A 338 -11.69 -14.38 43.28
CA ASN A 338 -12.77 -13.84 42.45
C ASN A 338 -12.32 -12.57 41.74
N ILE A 339 -12.92 -12.27 40.59
CA ILE A 339 -12.75 -10.98 39.91
C ILE A 339 -13.88 -10.03 40.31
N LEU A 340 -13.52 -8.80 40.66
CA LEU A 340 -14.42 -7.69 40.92
C LEU A 340 -14.26 -6.64 39.82
N TRP A 341 -15.39 -6.15 39.29
CA TRP A 341 -15.42 -5.18 38.20
C TRP A 341 -15.80 -3.79 38.70
N PHE A 342 -15.15 -2.76 38.17
CA PHE A 342 -15.33 -1.37 38.58
C PHE A 342 -15.47 -0.40 37.40
N ASP A 343 -16.11 0.74 37.63
CA ASP A 343 -16.31 1.82 36.65
C ASP A 343 -15.17 2.84 36.57
N ALA A 344 -14.15 2.74 37.44
CA ALA A 344 -12.99 3.64 37.46
C ALA A 344 -11.71 2.91 37.91
N PRO A 345 -10.52 3.38 37.51
CA PRO A 345 -9.24 2.76 37.87
C PRO A 345 -8.94 2.85 39.38
N THR A 346 -9.45 3.89 40.05
CA THR A 346 -9.33 4.12 41.50
C THR A 346 -10.64 4.71 42.03
N ASN A 347 -11.04 4.36 43.27
CA ASN A 347 -12.26 4.88 43.94
C ASN A 347 -13.59 4.70 43.17
N GLY A 348 -13.62 3.83 42.15
CA GLY A 348 -14.83 3.50 41.41
C GLY A 348 -15.82 2.64 42.18
N THR A 349 -17.07 2.62 41.73
CA THR A 349 -18.14 1.75 42.22
C THR A 349 -17.95 0.34 41.66
N GLN A 350 -18.15 -0.68 42.50
CA GLN A 350 -18.17 -2.06 42.01
C GLN A 350 -19.44 -2.28 41.18
N VAL A 351 -19.26 -2.64 39.91
CA VAL A 351 -20.35 -2.86 38.94
C VAL A 351 -20.65 -4.33 38.68
N GLY A 352 -19.74 -5.24 39.05
CA GLY A 352 -19.91 -6.68 38.81
C GLY A 352 -18.94 -7.55 39.60
N MET A 353 -19.13 -8.87 39.50
CA MET A 353 -18.27 -9.91 40.07
C MET A 353 -18.33 -11.17 39.20
N GLY A 354 -17.22 -11.90 39.10
CA GLY A 354 -17.08 -13.11 38.30
C GLY A 354 -16.12 -12.92 37.13
N ASN A 355 -15.76 -14.02 36.47
CA ASN A 355 -14.81 -14.00 35.35
C ASN A 355 -15.34 -13.19 34.16
N ASP A 356 -16.65 -13.21 33.95
CA ASP A 356 -17.34 -12.48 32.91
C ASP A 356 -18.17 -11.34 33.52
N PHE A 357 -18.22 -10.21 32.82
CA PHE A 357 -19.07 -9.07 33.14
C PHE A 357 -19.80 -8.59 31.89
N THR A 358 -21.13 -8.58 31.96
CA THR A 358 -21.96 -7.96 30.93
C THR A 358 -22.21 -6.50 31.28
N SER A 359 -21.79 -5.59 30.39
CA SER A 359 -21.98 -4.17 30.55
C SER A 359 -23.47 -3.79 30.59
N PRO A 360 -23.84 -2.67 31.25
CA PRO A 360 -25.08 -1.95 30.95
C PRO A 360 -25.20 -1.59 29.47
N PHE A 361 -26.36 -1.07 29.06
CA PHE A 361 -26.56 -0.58 27.70
C PHE A 361 -25.67 0.65 27.44
N LEU A 362 -24.80 0.56 26.43
CA LEU A 362 -23.84 1.59 26.07
C LEU A 362 -24.17 2.21 24.71
N THR A 363 -23.91 3.50 24.59
CA THR A 363 -23.94 4.27 23.33
C THR A 363 -22.58 4.89 22.98
N ASN A 364 -21.58 4.72 23.85
CA ASN A 364 -20.22 5.24 23.69
C ASN A 364 -19.22 4.21 24.22
N THR A 365 -18.02 4.19 23.63
CA THR A 365 -16.90 3.37 24.11
C THR A 365 -16.64 3.63 25.59
N THR A 366 -16.66 2.57 26.39
CA THR A 366 -16.58 2.64 27.85
C THR A 366 -15.53 1.65 28.35
N THR A 367 -14.71 2.08 29.30
CA THR A 367 -13.68 1.24 29.91
C THR A 367 -14.07 0.87 31.34
N TYR A 368 -14.06 -0.42 31.63
CA TYR A 368 -14.22 -1.00 32.96
C TYR A 368 -12.88 -1.48 33.49
N TYR A 369 -12.85 -1.80 34.78
CA TYR A 369 -11.60 -2.13 35.48
C TYR A 369 -11.79 -3.38 36.34
N ALA A 370 -11.00 -4.41 36.06
CA ALA A 370 -11.00 -5.68 36.78
C ALA A 370 -9.93 -5.70 37.88
N THR A 371 -10.25 -6.29 39.02
CA THR A 371 -9.27 -6.67 40.06
C THR A 371 -9.57 -8.08 40.54
N ALA A 372 -8.53 -8.90 40.68
CA ALA A 372 -8.59 -10.14 41.43
C ALA A 372 -8.73 -9.83 42.93
N SER A 373 -9.40 -10.71 43.67
CA SER A 373 -9.69 -10.56 45.10
C SER A 373 -9.69 -11.91 45.81
N VAL A 374 -8.79 -12.08 46.79
CA VAL A 374 -8.69 -13.26 47.66
C VAL A 374 -8.71 -12.80 49.12
N ASN A 375 -9.70 -13.25 49.91
CA ASN A 375 -9.85 -12.87 51.32
C ASN A 375 -9.73 -11.34 51.57
N PHE A 376 -10.42 -10.55 50.74
CA PHE A 376 -10.41 -9.07 50.74
C PHE A 376 -9.12 -8.40 50.27
N CYS A 377 -8.05 -9.15 50.00
CA CYS A 377 -6.85 -8.61 49.35
C CYS A 377 -7.05 -8.53 47.85
N THR A 378 -6.80 -7.36 47.26
CA THR A 378 -7.00 -7.09 45.84
C THR A 378 -5.69 -6.91 45.10
N THR A 379 -5.75 -6.84 43.76
CA THR A 379 -4.60 -6.40 42.94
C THR A 379 -4.14 -5.01 43.39
N LEU A 380 -2.86 -4.69 43.20
CA LEU A 380 -2.32 -3.36 43.50
C LEU A 380 -2.97 -2.28 42.64
N LEU A 381 -3.16 -2.58 41.35
CA LEU A 381 -3.79 -1.72 40.36
C LEU A 381 -4.87 -2.51 39.63
N ARG A 382 -6.00 -1.87 39.33
CA ARG A 382 -7.05 -2.49 38.52
C ARG A 382 -6.61 -2.52 37.06
N THR A 383 -6.96 -3.60 36.35
CA THR A 383 -6.65 -3.79 34.93
C THR A 383 -7.80 -3.27 34.08
N ALA A 384 -7.51 -2.40 33.11
CA ALA A 384 -8.52 -1.86 32.20
C ALA A 384 -9.00 -2.90 31.20
N VAL A 385 -10.31 -2.92 30.92
CA VAL A 385 -10.97 -3.77 29.92
C VAL A 385 -12.04 -2.94 29.23
N THR A 386 -12.04 -2.91 27.90
CA THR A 386 -12.78 -1.93 27.12
C THR A 386 -13.92 -2.57 26.33
N VAL A 387 -15.08 -1.89 26.34
CA VAL A 387 -16.17 -2.13 25.39
C VAL A 387 -16.14 -1.01 24.36
N THR A 388 -15.78 -1.36 23.12
CA THR A 388 -15.72 -0.41 21.99
C THR A 388 -17.08 -0.31 21.31
N VAL A 389 -17.59 0.91 21.13
CA VAL A 389 -18.84 1.17 20.42
C VAL A 389 -18.52 1.78 19.06
N ASN A 390 -18.66 0.98 18.01
CA ASN A 390 -18.42 1.43 16.64
C ASN A 390 -19.67 2.13 16.09
N PRO A 391 -19.55 3.33 15.50
CA PRO A 391 -20.68 3.95 14.82
C PRO A 391 -21.08 3.11 13.61
N ARG A 392 -22.39 3.02 13.34
CA ARG A 392 -22.87 2.29 12.17
C ARG A 392 -22.42 3.00 10.88
N PRO A 393 -21.74 2.32 9.96
CA PRO A 393 -21.33 2.92 8.70
C PRO A 393 -22.55 3.23 7.84
N THR A 394 -22.36 4.09 6.85
CA THR A 394 -23.37 4.55 5.89
C THR A 394 -22.76 4.60 4.50
N ILE A 395 -23.56 4.34 3.46
CA ILE A 395 -23.16 4.60 2.08
C ILE A 395 -23.29 6.10 1.81
N THR A 396 -22.17 6.75 1.46
CA THR A 396 -22.09 8.20 1.28
C THR A 396 -22.36 8.63 -0.16
N SER A 397 -22.07 7.76 -1.13
CA SER A 397 -22.30 8.02 -2.55
C SER A 397 -22.33 6.72 -3.35
N THR A 398 -23.11 6.69 -4.42
CA THR A 398 -23.11 5.61 -5.42
C THR A 398 -22.99 6.22 -6.82
N THR A 399 -22.55 5.43 -7.78
CA THR A 399 -22.51 5.82 -9.20
C THR A 399 -23.01 4.65 -10.02
N ASP A 400 -24.12 4.90 -10.71
CA ASP A 400 -24.70 4.03 -11.72
C ASP A 400 -23.85 4.05 -12.99
N ASP A 401 -24.02 3.06 -13.86
CA ASP A 401 -23.31 3.01 -15.14
C ASP A 401 -24.28 2.66 -16.27
N LEU A 402 -24.15 3.40 -17.39
CA LEU A 402 -24.99 3.28 -18.58
C LEU A 402 -24.14 2.73 -19.72
N ILE A 403 -24.48 1.54 -20.20
CA ILE A 403 -23.72 0.83 -21.22
C ILE A 403 -24.60 0.38 -22.38
N CYS A 404 -24.01 0.30 -23.56
CA CYS A 404 -24.65 -0.26 -24.75
C CYS A 404 -24.67 -1.79 -24.74
N SER A 405 -23.57 -2.40 -24.30
CA SER A 405 -23.42 -3.85 -24.23
C SER A 405 -22.23 -4.21 -23.34
N GLY A 406 -22.15 -5.47 -22.92
CA GLY A 406 -21.02 -5.95 -22.12
C GLY A 406 -21.26 -5.77 -20.63
N LYS A 407 -20.26 -5.26 -19.91
CA LYS A 407 -20.24 -5.17 -18.45
C LYS A 407 -20.31 -3.71 -18.00
N ALA A 408 -20.99 -3.47 -16.89
CA ALA A 408 -21.06 -2.17 -16.24
C ALA A 408 -20.04 -2.09 -15.10
N THR A 409 -19.50 -0.90 -14.84
CA THR A 409 -18.62 -0.59 -13.71
C THR A 409 -19.35 0.32 -12.73
N LEU A 410 -19.86 -0.27 -11.65
CA LEU A 410 -20.57 0.45 -10.60
C LEU A 410 -19.60 0.87 -9.50
N THR A 411 -19.86 2.00 -8.85
CA THR A 411 -19.06 2.41 -7.68
C THR A 411 -19.91 2.84 -6.50
N ALA A 412 -19.36 2.65 -5.29
CA ALA A 412 -19.97 3.09 -4.05
C ALA A 412 -18.89 3.43 -3.01
N ASN A 413 -19.17 4.44 -2.18
CA ASN A 413 -18.30 4.85 -1.07
C ASN A 413 -19.04 4.76 0.25
N ALA A 414 -18.33 4.37 1.30
CA ALA A 414 -18.85 4.27 2.66
C ALA A 414 -18.15 5.28 3.58
N SER A 415 -18.84 5.69 4.65
CA SER A 415 -18.28 6.55 5.69
C SER A 415 -17.20 5.86 6.52
N ALA A 416 -17.26 4.53 6.64
CA ALA A 416 -16.23 3.67 7.22
C ALA A 416 -16.44 2.22 6.77
N GLY A 417 -15.44 1.37 6.99
CA GLY A 417 -15.53 -0.06 6.70
C GLY A 417 -15.42 -0.41 5.21
N GLN A 418 -15.73 -1.67 4.89
CA GLN A 418 -15.69 -2.21 3.54
C GLN A 418 -17.10 -2.18 2.91
N VAL A 419 -17.17 -1.97 1.60
CA VAL A 419 -18.42 -2.01 0.82
C VAL A 419 -18.70 -3.43 0.32
N PHE A 420 -19.93 -3.90 0.54
CA PHE A 420 -20.42 -5.22 0.17
C PHE A 420 -21.50 -5.07 -0.89
N TRP A 421 -21.39 -5.81 -1.99
CA TRP A 421 -22.34 -5.77 -3.11
C TRP A 421 -23.22 -7.01 -3.10
N TYR A 422 -24.50 -6.84 -3.42
CA TYR A 422 -25.50 -7.91 -3.48
C TYR A 422 -26.31 -7.80 -4.77
N ASP A 423 -26.74 -8.95 -5.28
CA ASP A 423 -27.62 -9.09 -6.45
C ASP A 423 -29.11 -8.92 -6.12
N SER A 424 -29.48 -8.86 -4.84
CA SER A 424 -30.87 -8.58 -4.41
C SER A 424 -30.92 -7.95 -3.02
N LEU A 425 -32.12 -7.53 -2.59
CA LEU A 425 -32.37 -7.05 -1.22
C LEU A 425 -32.30 -8.16 -0.16
N THR A 426 -32.44 -9.44 -0.54
CA THR A 426 -32.58 -10.58 0.39
C THR A 426 -31.40 -11.54 0.37
N SER A 427 -30.43 -11.36 -0.53
CA SER A 427 -29.26 -12.23 -0.66
C SER A 427 -28.43 -12.23 0.62
N LEU A 428 -28.05 -13.40 1.12
CA LEU A 428 -27.29 -13.55 2.36
C LEU A 428 -25.76 -13.44 2.17
N THR A 429 -25.29 -13.60 0.93
CA THR A 429 -23.88 -13.55 0.58
C THR A 429 -23.62 -12.42 -0.42
N PRO A 430 -22.57 -11.61 -0.22
CA PRO A 430 -22.21 -10.59 -1.19
C PRO A 430 -21.66 -11.23 -2.47
N VAL A 431 -21.95 -10.62 -3.62
CA VAL A 431 -21.38 -10.99 -4.92
C VAL A 431 -20.00 -10.38 -5.14
N PHE A 432 -19.68 -9.29 -4.43
CA PHE A 432 -18.38 -8.61 -4.52
C PHE A 432 -18.10 -7.76 -3.28
N LEU A 433 -16.81 -7.51 -3.01
CA LEU A 433 -16.33 -6.65 -1.91
C LEU A 433 -15.37 -5.59 -2.44
N GLY A 434 -15.63 -4.32 -2.14
CA GLY A 434 -14.80 -3.17 -2.56
C GLY A 434 -15.61 -2.01 -3.13
N ASN A 435 -14.96 -0.87 -3.36
CA ASN A 435 -15.62 0.36 -3.79
C ASN A 435 -16.04 0.39 -5.27
N SER A 436 -15.47 -0.48 -6.11
CA SER A 436 -15.76 -0.55 -7.55
C SER A 436 -16.03 -2.00 -7.95
N PHE A 437 -17.20 -2.23 -8.53
CA PHE A 437 -17.70 -3.55 -8.92
C PHE A 437 -17.97 -3.59 -10.43
N GLU A 438 -17.31 -4.52 -11.12
CA GLU A 438 -17.60 -4.82 -12.52
C GLU A 438 -18.64 -5.95 -12.59
N THR A 439 -19.77 -5.69 -13.23
CA THR A 439 -20.86 -6.68 -13.35
C THR A 439 -20.48 -7.84 -14.26
N PRO A 440 -21.17 -8.99 -14.17
CA PRO A 440 -21.27 -9.92 -15.30
C PRO A 440 -21.81 -9.21 -16.56
N VAL A 441 -21.65 -9.86 -17.72
CA VAL A 441 -22.20 -9.33 -18.98
C VAL A 441 -23.71 -9.21 -18.85
N LEU A 442 -24.23 -8.00 -19.12
CA LEU A 442 -25.65 -7.70 -18.98
C LEU A 442 -26.43 -8.10 -20.24
N THR A 443 -27.59 -8.71 -20.03
CA THR A 443 -28.61 -8.94 -21.06
C THR A 443 -29.87 -8.08 -20.86
N SER A 444 -29.96 -7.40 -19.71
CA SER A 444 -30.99 -6.41 -19.36
C SER A 444 -30.49 -5.53 -18.22
N SER A 445 -31.05 -4.33 -18.07
CA SER A 445 -30.78 -3.46 -16.92
C SER A 445 -31.03 -4.20 -15.61
N THR A 446 -30.07 -4.10 -14.68
CA THR A 446 -30.06 -4.85 -13.42
C THR A 446 -29.69 -3.91 -12.27
N THR A 447 -30.44 -3.97 -11.17
CA THR A 447 -30.12 -3.21 -9.95
C THR A 447 -29.35 -4.10 -8.98
N TYR A 448 -28.17 -3.63 -8.58
CA TYR A 448 -27.39 -4.19 -7.48
C TYR A 448 -27.61 -3.37 -6.22
N TYR A 449 -27.20 -3.91 -5.08
CA TYR A 449 -27.43 -3.30 -3.78
C TYR A 449 -26.13 -3.29 -2.98
N VAL A 450 -25.85 -2.19 -2.30
CA VAL A 450 -24.63 -2.06 -1.49
C VAL A 450 -24.94 -1.83 -0.03
N THR A 451 -24.11 -2.41 0.83
CA THR A 451 -24.02 -2.11 2.26
C THR A 451 -22.58 -1.77 2.62
N ALA A 452 -22.39 -1.15 3.77
CA ALA A 452 -21.08 -0.95 4.36
C ALA A 452 -20.99 -1.73 5.66
N ASN A 453 -19.84 -2.34 5.94
CA ASN A 453 -19.62 -3.11 7.16
C ASN A 453 -18.24 -2.77 7.77
N LEU A 454 -18.24 -2.41 9.05
CA LEU A 454 -17.05 -2.20 9.88
C LEU A 454 -17.13 -3.12 11.09
N ASP A 455 -16.27 -4.14 11.19
CA ASP A 455 -16.18 -5.06 12.32
C ASP A 455 -17.55 -5.61 12.78
N ASP A 456 -18.27 -6.26 11.86
CA ASP A 456 -19.63 -6.80 12.02
C ASP A 456 -20.72 -5.75 12.29
N CYS A 457 -20.42 -4.46 12.11
CA CYS A 457 -21.38 -3.37 12.13
C CYS A 457 -21.78 -3.00 10.70
N GLU A 458 -22.81 -3.67 10.16
CA GLU A 458 -23.32 -3.42 8.82
C GLU A 458 -24.38 -2.30 8.78
N THR A 459 -24.53 -1.58 7.67
CA THR A 459 -25.65 -0.67 7.41
C THR A 459 -27.01 -1.37 7.61
N THR A 460 -28.02 -0.64 8.09
CA THR A 460 -29.37 -1.20 8.35
C THR A 460 -30.18 -1.50 7.10
N SER A 461 -29.87 -0.85 5.98
CA SER A 461 -30.56 -1.02 4.70
C SER A 461 -29.54 -1.04 3.56
N ARG A 462 -29.90 -1.70 2.46
CA ARG A 462 -29.08 -1.69 1.25
C ARG A 462 -29.46 -0.50 0.37
N THR A 463 -28.45 0.16 -0.19
CA THR A 463 -28.62 1.24 -1.17
C THR A 463 -28.58 0.66 -2.58
N PRO A 464 -29.55 0.94 -3.47
CA PRO A 464 -29.53 0.46 -4.84
C PRO A 464 -28.48 1.20 -5.70
N VAL A 465 -27.88 0.49 -6.64
CA VAL A 465 -26.98 1.00 -7.69
C VAL A 465 -27.37 0.32 -9.00
N ASN A 466 -27.62 1.09 -10.05
CA ASN A 466 -28.18 0.57 -11.30
C ASN A 466 -27.10 0.37 -12.35
N ALA A 467 -27.05 -0.84 -12.90
CA ALA A 467 -26.38 -1.11 -14.16
C ALA A 467 -27.44 -1.03 -15.28
N ILE A 468 -27.38 0.03 -16.07
CA ILE A 468 -28.39 0.36 -17.07
C ILE A 468 -27.88 -0.10 -18.44
N LEU A 469 -28.62 -1.02 -19.06
CA LEU A 469 -28.37 -1.47 -20.43
C LEU A 469 -29.34 -0.74 -21.37
N ASP A 470 -28.79 0.04 -22.29
CA ASP A 470 -29.52 0.67 -23.39
C ASP A 470 -28.86 0.27 -24.71
N ASP A 471 -29.43 -0.74 -25.36
CA ASP A 471 -28.95 -1.32 -26.62
C ASP A 471 -29.51 -0.62 -27.87
N THR A 472 -30.10 0.58 -27.70
CA THR A 472 -30.64 1.34 -28.83
C THR A 472 -29.53 1.85 -29.74
N ILE A 473 -29.50 1.30 -30.96
CA ILE A 473 -28.56 1.74 -32.00
C ILE A 473 -28.98 3.10 -32.53
N PRO A 474 -28.08 4.12 -32.57
CA PRO A 474 -28.40 5.43 -33.09
C PRO A 474 -28.88 5.38 -34.55
N GLN A 475 -29.93 6.16 -34.84
CA GLN A 475 -30.51 6.33 -36.18
C GLN A 475 -30.52 7.82 -36.55
N PHE A 476 -29.94 8.15 -37.70
CA PHE A 476 -29.88 9.48 -38.28
C PHE A 476 -29.82 9.37 -39.80
N ASP A 477 -30.02 10.45 -40.54
CA ASP A 477 -29.93 10.55 -42.00
C ASP A 477 -28.78 11.48 -42.45
N LEU A 478 -28.41 11.41 -43.73
CA LEU A 478 -27.53 12.39 -44.34
C LEU A 478 -28.37 13.45 -45.05
N VAL A 479 -27.96 14.72 -44.98
CA VAL A 479 -28.61 15.77 -45.80
C VAL A 479 -28.38 15.47 -47.28
N GLN A 480 -27.15 15.11 -47.65
CA GLN A 480 -26.78 14.64 -48.99
C GLN A 480 -25.69 13.55 -48.86
N ASN A 481 -25.62 12.64 -49.83
CA ASN A 481 -24.59 11.62 -49.92
C ASN A 481 -23.44 12.00 -50.88
N GLU A 482 -23.61 13.09 -51.63
CA GLU A 482 -22.63 13.62 -52.56
C GLU A 482 -22.61 15.15 -52.49
N TYR A 483 -21.42 15.73 -52.39
CA TYR A 483 -21.20 17.18 -52.35
C TYR A 483 -20.14 17.58 -53.37
N VAL A 484 -20.25 18.82 -53.85
CA VAL A 484 -19.28 19.43 -54.76
C VAL A 484 -18.54 20.53 -54.01
N LEU A 485 -17.22 20.41 -53.91
CA LEU A 485 -16.32 21.44 -53.41
C LEU A 485 -15.80 22.24 -54.62
N CYS A 486 -16.34 23.44 -54.81
CA CYS A 486 -15.82 24.36 -55.82
C CYS A 486 -14.53 25.00 -55.31
N ASN A 487 -13.48 25.02 -56.15
CA ASN A 487 -12.14 25.48 -55.80
C ASN A 487 -12.10 26.95 -55.27
N ASP A 488 -13.08 27.77 -55.62
CA ASP A 488 -13.21 29.17 -55.21
C ASP A 488 -13.89 29.39 -53.84
N ILE A 489 -14.57 28.37 -53.29
CA ILE A 489 -15.29 28.44 -52.01
C ILE A 489 -14.40 28.00 -50.82
N GLY A 490 -13.34 27.21 -51.09
CA GLY A 490 -12.32 26.82 -50.12
C GLY A 490 -12.75 25.78 -49.06
N SER A 491 -14.03 25.70 -48.71
CA SER A 491 -14.59 24.67 -47.81
C SER A 491 -16.09 24.48 -48.03
N ILE A 492 -16.60 23.29 -47.72
CA ILE A 492 -18.04 22.98 -47.66
C ILE A 492 -18.40 22.38 -46.30
N VAL A 493 -19.68 22.43 -45.93
CA VAL A 493 -20.18 21.77 -44.72
C VAL A 493 -20.92 20.51 -45.11
N ILE A 494 -20.50 19.38 -44.54
CA ILE A 494 -21.21 18.10 -44.62
C ILE A 494 -21.91 17.85 -43.29
N GLU A 495 -23.15 17.38 -43.35
CA GLU A 495 -24.02 17.35 -42.18
C GLU A 495 -25.04 16.21 -42.21
N THR A 496 -25.47 15.84 -41.00
CA THR A 496 -26.49 14.83 -40.74
C THR A 496 -27.85 15.47 -40.49
N SER A 497 -28.93 14.70 -40.59
CA SER A 497 -30.32 15.12 -40.38
C SER A 497 -31.14 14.05 -39.66
N ASN A 498 -32.36 14.40 -39.23
CA ASN A 498 -33.35 13.50 -38.60
C ASN A 498 -32.84 12.59 -37.44
N PRO A 499 -32.00 13.08 -36.50
CA PRO A 499 -31.54 12.23 -35.41
C PRO A 499 -32.71 11.80 -34.52
N GLN A 500 -32.80 10.50 -34.23
CA GLN A 500 -33.83 9.94 -33.33
C GLN A 500 -33.43 9.99 -31.85
N GLY A 501 -32.42 10.79 -31.50
CA GLY A 501 -31.85 10.89 -30.16
C GLY A 501 -30.76 11.95 -30.10
N ASN A 502 -30.17 12.14 -28.93
CA ASN A 502 -28.99 13.00 -28.76
C ASN A 502 -27.74 12.14 -28.95
N TYR A 503 -26.96 12.42 -29.99
CA TYR A 503 -25.81 11.61 -30.36
C TYR A 503 -24.55 12.45 -30.47
N THR A 504 -23.44 11.81 -30.19
CA THR A 504 -22.10 12.32 -30.50
C THR A 504 -21.68 11.73 -31.84
N TYR A 505 -21.14 12.54 -32.75
CA TYR A 505 -20.77 12.07 -34.07
C TYR A 505 -19.26 11.87 -34.17
N VAL A 506 -18.84 10.87 -34.95
CA VAL A 506 -17.43 10.66 -35.26
C VAL A 506 -17.29 10.66 -36.77
N TRP A 507 -16.57 11.66 -37.26
CA TRP A 507 -16.29 11.85 -38.67
C TRP A 507 -14.89 11.35 -38.99
N ARG A 508 -14.74 10.68 -40.13
CA ARG A 508 -13.43 10.27 -40.65
C ARG A 508 -13.38 10.37 -42.18
N ASN A 509 -12.17 10.46 -42.70
CA ASN A 509 -11.86 10.16 -44.09
C ASN A 509 -10.82 9.03 -44.13
N GLU A 510 -10.31 8.69 -45.31
CA GLU A 510 -9.35 7.59 -45.48
C GLU A 510 -8.06 7.70 -44.63
N THR A 511 -7.69 8.92 -44.20
CA THR A 511 -6.41 9.18 -43.52
C THR A 511 -6.56 9.86 -42.17
N THR A 512 -7.72 10.46 -41.88
CA THR A 512 -7.90 11.41 -40.78
C THR A 512 -9.18 11.08 -40.01
N LEU A 513 -9.05 11.05 -38.67
CA LEU A 513 -10.17 11.09 -37.75
C LEU A 513 -10.34 12.54 -37.29
N PHE A 514 -11.52 13.11 -37.51
CA PHE A 514 -11.81 14.49 -37.11
C PHE A 514 -12.09 14.54 -35.61
N SER A 515 -11.60 15.60 -34.96
CA SER A 515 -11.81 15.79 -33.51
C SER A 515 -13.17 16.41 -33.17
N GLU A 516 -13.85 17.03 -34.14
CA GLU A 516 -15.19 17.54 -33.93
C GLU A 516 -16.20 16.39 -33.74
N ASN A 517 -17.13 16.61 -32.83
CA ASN A 517 -18.13 15.61 -32.45
C ASN A 517 -19.58 16.06 -32.72
N SER A 518 -19.73 17.14 -33.48
CA SER A 518 -20.99 17.74 -33.89
C SER A 518 -21.66 16.99 -35.04
N SER A 519 -22.96 17.23 -35.23
CA SER A 519 -23.76 16.68 -36.33
C SER A 519 -23.37 17.16 -37.72
N SER A 520 -22.36 18.04 -37.83
CA SER A 520 -21.78 18.55 -39.08
C SER A 520 -20.30 18.89 -38.90
N ILE A 521 -19.54 18.86 -40.00
CA ILE A 521 -18.14 19.32 -40.08
C ILE A 521 -17.89 20.11 -41.37
N SER A 522 -16.87 20.96 -41.35
CA SER A 522 -16.40 21.67 -42.54
C SER A 522 -15.19 20.95 -43.13
N VAL A 523 -15.22 20.69 -44.44
CA VAL A 523 -14.18 19.95 -45.16
C VAL A 523 -13.63 20.78 -46.31
N THR A 524 -12.32 20.66 -46.55
CA THR A 524 -11.55 21.48 -47.51
C THR A 524 -10.91 20.66 -48.63
N ALA A 525 -11.12 19.34 -48.63
CA ALA A 525 -10.55 18.43 -49.61
C ALA A 525 -11.60 17.44 -50.13
N GLU A 526 -11.44 17.03 -51.37
CA GLU A 526 -12.22 15.93 -51.94
C GLU A 526 -11.88 14.58 -51.30
N GLY A 527 -12.78 13.62 -51.47
CA GLY A 527 -12.58 12.24 -51.02
C GLY A 527 -13.83 11.62 -50.41
N ASN A 528 -13.63 10.40 -49.89
CA ASN A 528 -14.66 9.66 -49.19
C ASN A 528 -14.61 10.01 -47.70
N TYR A 529 -15.71 10.58 -47.22
CA TYR A 529 -15.95 10.84 -45.81
C TYR A 529 -16.95 9.82 -45.28
N SER A 530 -16.84 9.55 -43.99
CA SER A 530 -17.82 8.74 -43.31
C SER A 530 -18.13 9.26 -41.92
N VAL A 531 -19.32 8.93 -41.45
CA VAL A 531 -19.82 9.33 -40.15
C VAL A 531 -20.55 8.19 -39.48
N VAL A 532 -20.28 8.04 -38.19
CA VAL A 532 -21.08 7.23 -37.27
C VAL A 532 -21.61 8.12 -36.14
N ALA A 533 -22.77 7.76 -35.62
CA ALA A 533 -23.34 8.36 -34.41
C ALA A 533 -23.13 7.42 -33.23
N ILE A 534 -22.85 7.99 -32.07
CA ILE A 534 -22.61 7.30 -30.80
C ILE A 534 -23.66 7.78 -29.78
N SER A 535 -24.43 6.85 -29.21
CA SER A 535 -25.40 7.15 -28.14
C SER A 535 -24.71 7.50 -26.81
N GLU A 536 -25.46 8.03 -25.85
CA GLU A 536 -24.96 8.25 -24.49
C GLU A 536 -24.47 6.95 -23.83
N ALA A 537 -25.13 5.81 -24.14
CA ALA A 537 -24.73 4.47 -23.71
C ALA A 537 -23.51 3.91 -24.48
N GLY A 538 -23.02 4.61 -25.50
CA GLY A 538 -21.88 4.19 -26.32
C GLY A 538 -22.24 3.26 -27.49
N CYS A 539 -23.51 3.11 -27.85
CA CYS A 539 -23.89 2.34 -29.04
C CYS A 539 -23.49 3.09 -30.30
N VAL A 540 -22.88 2.39 -31.25
CA VAL A 540 -22.41 2.96 -32.51
C VAL A 540 -23.40 2.59 -33.62
N SER A 541 -23.81 3.57 -34.41
CA SER A 541 -24.65 3.36 -35.60
C SER A 541 -23.93 2.59 -36.70
N ASP A 542 -24.69 2.19 -37.72
CA ASP A 542 -24.10 1.89 -39.02
C ASP A 542 -23.37 3.12 -39.58
N GLU A 543 -22.30 2.87 -40.33
CA GLU A 543 -21.52 3.91 -40.99
C GLU A 543 -22.22 4.43 -42.25
N LYS A 544 -22.30 5.77 -42.37
CA LYS A 544 -22.81 6.43 -43.58
C LYS A 544 -21.67 7.09 -44.34
N MET A 545 -21.66 6.90 -45.67
CA MET A 545 -20.63 7.40 -46.58
C MET A 545 -21.09 8.66 -47.31
N ILE A 546 -20.18 9.61 -47.47
CA ILE A 546 -20.36 10.85 -48.23
C ILE A 546 -19.21 11.00 -49.21
N LEU A 547 -19.51 11.24 -50.48
CA LEU A 547 -18.52 11.56 -51.50
C LEU A 547 -18.42 13.07 -51.67
N VAL A 548 -17.23 13.63 -51.51
CA VAL A 548 -16.93 15.02 -51.86
C VAL A 548 -16.11 15.02 -53.14
N ARG A 549 -16.62 15.66 -54.20
CA ARG A 549 -15.89 15.86 -55.45
C ARG A 549 -15.31 17.26 -55.52
N ASN A 550 -14.09 17.39 -56.00
CA ASN A 550 -13.57 18.71 -56.37
C ASN A 550 -14.05 19.09 -57.78
N SER A 551 -14.36 20.36 -57.99
CA SER A 551 -14.64 20.92 -59.33
C SER A 551 -14.30 22.41 -59.36
N GLU A 552 -14.24 23.00 -60.54
CA GLU A 552 -13.95 24.43 -60.68
C GLU A 552 -14.56 25.01 -61.95
N ILE A 553 -14.79 26.32 -61.95
CA ILE A 553 -15.14 27.07 -63.16
C ILE A 553 -14.07 26.85 -64.23
N ALA A 554 -14.51 26.61 -65.47
CA ALA A 554 -13.58 26.40 -66.57
C ALA A 554 -12.69 27.63 -66.80
N THR A 555 -11.42 27.39 -67.12
CA THR A 555 -10.51 28.38 -67.68
C THR A 555 -10.41 28.12 -69.18
N ILE A 556 -10.84 29.09 -69.98
CA ILE A 556 -10.80 29.02 -71.44
C ILE A 556 -10.08 30.23 -72.01
N THR A 557 -9.14 29.97 -72.90
CA THR A 557 -8.31 30.97 -73.58
C THR A 557 -8.39 30.80 -75.10
N LYS A 558 -7.73 31.69 -75.83
CA LYS A 558 -7.67 31.62 -77.29
C LYS A 558 -7.00 30.34 -77.80
N ASP A 559 -6.02 29.80 -77.05
CA ASP A 559 -5.26 28.62 -77.46
C ASP A 559 -6.06 27.32 -77.28
N ASP A 560 -7.13 27.34 -76.48
CA ASP A 560 -7.98 26.20 -76.21
C ASP A 560 -9.03 25.95 -77.30
N VAL A 561 -9.17 26.90 -78.24
CA VAL A 561 -10.19 26.86 -79.28
C VAL A 561 -9.60 27.02 -80.68
N ILE A 562 -10.13 26.25 -81.62
CA ILE A 562 -9.85 26.38 -83.04
C ILE A 562 -11.03 27.09 -83.68
N ILE A 563 -10.77 28.25 -84.28
CA ILE A 563 -11.77 29.04 -84.99
C ILE A 563 -11.53 28.93 -86.48
N THR A 564 -12.52 28.43 -87.21
CA THR A 564 -12.51 28.35 -88.67
C THR A 564 -13.44 29.42 -89.22
N ASP A 565 -12.88 30.41 -89.91
CA ASP A 565 -13.58 31.52 -90.56
C ASP A 565 -13.28 31.53 -92.07
N ASP A 566 -13.96 32.41 -92.83
CA ASP A 566 -13.87 32.47 -94.31
C ASP A 566 -14.09 31.12 -95.04
N SER A 567 -14.90 30.23 -94.45
CA SER A 567 -15.17 28.90 -94.97
C SER A 567 -16.63 28.78 -95.43
N THR A 568 -16.93 27.72 -96.19
CA THR A 568 -18.34 27.31 -96.43
C THR A 568 -19.02 26.82 -95.15
N ASN A 569 -18.23 26.48 -94.13
CA ASN A 569 -18.70 26.06 -92.81
C ASN A 569 -17.85 26.71 -91.73
N ASN A 570 -18.23 27.93 -91.32
CA ASN A 570 -17.58 28.60 -90.21
C ASN A 570 -17.92 27.88 -88.91
N SER A 571 -16.92 27.67 -88.06
CA SER A 571 -17.06 26.86 -86.86
C SER A 571 -16.10 27.27 -85.75
N ILE A 572 -16.45 26.88 -84.53
CA ILE A 572 -15.53 26.87 -83.39
C ILE A 572 -15.48 25.46 -82.81
N GLN A 573 -14.28 24.99 -82.49
CA GLN A 573 -14.03 23.73 -81.81
C GLN A 573 -13.19 23.98 -80.56
N VAL A 574 -13.67 23.53 -79.41
CA VAL A 574 -12.85 23.40 -78.19
C VAL A 574 -11.89 22.24 -78.41
N ALA A 575 -10.60 22.56 -78.53
CA ALA A 575 -9.56 21.62 -78.88
C ALA A 575 -8.80 21.10 -77.66
N ASN A 576 -8.78 21.88 -76.57
CA ASN A 576 -8.21 21.42 -75.29
C ASN A 576 -9.27 20.59 -74.52
N PRO A 577 -9.00 19.31 -74.21
CA PRO A 577 -9.91 18.47 -73.42
C PRO A 577 -9.92 18.83 -71.92
N THR A 578 -8.98 19.65 -71.45
CA THR A 578 -8.77 19.99 -70.04
C THR A 578 -8.87 21.50 -69.84
N LEU A 579 -10.07 21.96 -69.47
CA LEU A 579 -10.35 23.37 -69.16
C LEU A 579 -10.31 23.66 -67.64
N GLY A 580 -9.86 22.69 -66.84
CA GLY A 580 -9.84 22.74 -65.37
C GLY A 580 -10.07 21.35 -64.78
N ILE A 581 -10.36 21.31 -63.47
CA ILE A 581 -10.58 20.09 -62.66
C ILE A 581 -12.02 19.53 -62.81
N GLY A 582 -12.94 20.23 -63.50
CA GLY A 582 -14.35 19.83 -63.65
C GLY A 582 -14.72 19.15 -64.97
N ASP A 583 -15.99 18.72 -65.05
CA ASP A 583 -16.63 18.23 -66.28
C ASP A 583 -17.46 19.34 -66.91
N TYR A 584 -17.15 19.68 -68.17
CA TYR A 584 -17.72 20.87 -68.81
C TYR A 584 -18.67 20.55 -69.95
N GLU A 585 -19.65 21.44 -70.15
CA GLU A 585 -20.56 21.46 -71.29
C GLU A 585 -20.60 22.86 -71.91
N PHE A 586 -21.03 22.93 -73.17
CA PHE A 586 -20.85 24.11 -74.01
C PHE A 586 -22.15 24.61 -74.63
N ALA A 587 -22.34 25.93 -74.70
CA ALA A 587 -23.43 26.56 -75.44
C ALA A 587 -22.89 27.74 -76.28
N ILE A 588 -23.60 28.10 -77.36
CA ILE A 588 -23.21 29.22 -78.24
C ILE A 588 -24.27 30.32 -78.21
N ASP A 589 -23.83 31.57 -78.07
CA ASP A 589 -24.57 32.84 -78.12
C ASP A 589 -25.70 33.06 -77.10
N ASN A 590 -26.11 32.02 -76.38
CA ASN A 590 -27.12 32.09 -75.34
C ASN A 590 -26.66 31.35 -74.09
N GLU A 591 -26.40 32.10 -73.01
CA GLU A 591 -25.97 31.57 -71.71
C GLU A 591 -26.98 30.60 -71.09
N PHE A 592 -28.27 30.80 -71.36
CA PHE A 592 -29.37 29.92 -70.92
C PHE A 592 -29.86 28.99 -72.04
N GLY A 593 -29.04 28.81 -73.08
CA GLY A 593 -29.33 27.94 -74.21
C GLY A 593 -29.18 26.45 -73.88
N ASN A 594 -29.26 25.63 -74.91
CA ASN A 594 -29.01 24.20 -74.79
C ASN A 594 -27.49 23.95 -74.75
N TYR A 595 -27.01 23.39 -73.65
CA TYR A 595 -25.63 22.97 -73.52
C TYR A 595 -25.42 21.57 -74.11
N VAL A 596 -24.25 21.34 -74.68
CA VAL A 596 -23.83 20.07 -75.28
C VAL A 596 -22.46 19.66 -74.76
N ASP A 597 -22.23 18.35 -74.64
CA ASP A 597 -20.97 17.79 -74.12
C ASP A 597 -19.78 18.00 -75.07
N VAL A 598 -20.06 18.16 -76.36
CA VAL A 598 -19.03 18.35 -77.38
C VAL A 598 -18.97 19.81 -77.75
N GLY A 599 -17.84 20.47 -77.46
CA GLY A 599 -17.62 21.88 -77.76
C GLY A 599 -17.36 22.18 -79.25
N PHE A 600 -18.20 21.68 -80.16
CA PHE A 600 -18.07 21.90 -81.60
C PHE A 600 -19.36 22.48 -82.19
N PHE A 601 -19.28 23.74 -82.66
CA PHE A 601 -20.40 24.45 -83.26
C PHE A 601 -20.07 24.85 -84.70
N GLN A 602 -21.00 24.59 -85.61
CA GLN A 602 -20.85 24.76 -87.07
C GLN A 602 -21.90 25.72 -87.63
N ASN A 603 -21.73 26.11 -88.90
CA ASN A 603 -22.61 27.02 -89.64
C ASN A 603 -22.79 28.38 -88.94
N LEU A 604 -21.72 28.89 -88.31
CA LEU A 604 -21.75 30.17 -87.64
C LEU A 604 -21.82 31.33 -88.65
N SER A 605 -22.72 32.28 -88.39
CA SER A 605 -22.83 33.49 -89.21
C SER A 605 -21.58 34.36 -89.07
N PRO A 606 -21.21 35.18 -90.07
CA PRO A 606 -20.20 36.22 -89.87
C PRO A 606 -20.66 37.19 -88.76
N GLY A 607 -19.81 37.44 -87.77
CA GLY A 607 -20.21 38.19 -86.58
C GLY A 607 -19.39 37.86 -85.34
N ILE A 608 -19.71 38.55 -84.24
CA ILE A 608 -19.23 38.19 -82.91
C ILE A 608 -20.13 37.12 -82.33
N HIS A 609 -19.50 36.08 -81.82
CA HIS A 609 -20.13 34.99 -81.12
C HIS A 609 -19.59 34.87 -79.70
N THR A 610 -20.36 34.23 -78.82
CA THR A 610 -19.93 33.96 -77.44
C THR A 610 -20.11 32.48 -77.14
N LEU A 611 -19.00 31.80 -76.87
CA LEU A 611 -19.00 30.43 -76.36
C LEU A 611 -19.16 30.48 -74.83
N PHE A 612 -20.19 29.83 -74.30
CA PHE A 612 -20.37 29.63 -72.87
C PHE A 612 -19.90 28.24 -72.49
N VAL A 613 -19.10 28.15 -71.42
CA VAL A 613 -18.61 26.89 -70.85
C VAL A 613 -19.12 26.80 -69.42
N ARG A 614 -19.94 25.78 -69.14
CA ARG A 614 -20.54 25.55 -67.83
C ARG A 614 -19.98 24.29 -67.20
N ASP A 615 -19.63 24.37 -65.92
CA ASP A 615 -19.36 23.19 -65.11
C ASP A 615 -20.67 22.44 -64.81
N LYS A 616 -20.71 21.14 -65.12
CA LYS A 616 -21.86 20.26 -64.87
C LYS A 616 -22.17 20.07 -63.38
N LEU A 617 -21.17 20.21 -62.51
CA LEU A 617 -21.30 20.14 -61.06
C LEU A 617 -21.67 21.48 -60.43
N GLY A 618 -21.81 22.55 -61.23
CA GLY A 618 -22.41 23.81 -60.83
C GLY A 618 -21.47 24.86 -60.27
N CYS A 619 -20.15 24.72 -60.41
CA CYS A 619 -19.18 25.72 -59.91
C CYS A 619 -19.11 27.02 -60.73
N GLY A 620 -19.84 27.10 -61.85
CA GLY A 620 -20.02 28.36 -62.56
C GLY A 620 -20.03 28.23 -64.08
N VAL A 621 -20.15 29.38 -64.73
CA VAL A 621 -20.15 29.52 -66.19
C VAL A 621 -19.14 30.60 -66.56
N VAL A 622 -18.25 30.29 -67.50
CA VAL A 622 -17.35 31.27 -68.12
C VAL A 622 -17.78 31.51 -69.57
N SER A 623 -17.50 32.70 -70.09
CA SER A 623 -17.76 33.04 -71.49
C SER A 623 -16.47 33.38 -72.23
N PHE A 624 -16.35 32.86 -73.44
CA PHE A 624 -15.27 33.15 -74.38
C PHE A 624 -15.87 33.80 -75.62
N ARG A 625 -15.61 35.08 -75.80
CA ARG A 625 -16.09 35.82 -76.98
C ARG A 625 -15.09 35.70 -78.12
N PHE A 626 -15.61 35.50 -79.33
CA PHE A 626 -14.80 35.40 -80.54
C PHE A 626 -15.52 36.00 -81.75
N SER A 627 -14.79 36.16 -82.86
CA SER A 627 -15.35 36.68 -84.11
C SER A 627 -15.09 35.73 -85.27
N ILE A 628 -16.10 35.58 -86.11
CA ILE A 628 -16.03 34.93 -87.42
C ILE A 628 -15.89 36.02 -88.47
N LEU A 629 -14.69 36.13 -89.04
CA LEU A 629 -14.40 37.09 -90.10
C LEU A 629 -14.85 36.54 -91.46
N ALA A 630 -15.48 37.39 -92.26
CA ALA A 630 -15.81 37.07 -93.64
C ALA A 630 -15.61 38.29 -94.55
N TYR A 631 -15.32 38.06 -95.82
CA TYR A 631 -15.30 39.11 -96.82
C TYR A 631 -16.14 38.70 -98.04
N PRO A 632 -16.75 39.67 -98.74
CA PRO A 632 -17.47 39.40 -99.96
C PRO A 632 -16.49 38.97 -101.06
N LYS A 633 -16.79 37.84 -101.71
CA LYS A 633 -16.01 37.30 -102.85
C LYS A 633 -16.18 38.12 -104.12
N PHE A 634 -17.21 38.95 -104.19
CA PHE A 634 -17.42 39.93 -105.24
C PHE A 634 -18.21 41.13 -104.71
N PHE A 635 -18.13 42.26 -105.41
CA PHE A 635 -18.97 43.43 -105.13
C PHE A 635 -19.29 44.18 -106.43
N THR A 636 -20.45 44.85 -106.47
CA THR A 636 -21.03 45.50 -107.65
C THR A 636 -21.29 46.99 -107.39
N PRO A 637 -20.26 47.85 -107.46
CA PRO A 637 -20.40 49.29 -107.18
C PRO A 637 -21.15 50.02 -108.32
N ASN A 638 -22.47 49.84 -108.39
CA ASN A 638 -23.40 50.38 -109.38
C ASN A 638 -24.34 51.46 -108.80
N GLY A 639 -24.37 51.63 -107.48
CA GLY A 639 -25.16 52.62 -106.75
C GLY A 639 -26.61 52.19 -106.48
N ASP A 640 -26.91 50.88 -106.49
CA ASP A 640 -28.25 50.35 -106.18
C ASP A 640 -28.47 50.07 -104.68
N GLY A 641 -27.44 50.25 -103.85
CA GLY A 641 -27.46 50.02 -102.41
C GLY A 641 -27.03 48.61 -101.99
N GLU A 642 -26.86 47.68 -102.94
CA GLU A 642 -26.53 46.28 -102.69
C GLU A 642 -25.12 45.95 -103.21
N ASN A 643 -24.26 45.41 -102.34
CA ASN A 643 -22.86 45.08 -102.68
C ASN A 643 -22.06 46.24 -103.30
N ASP A 644 -22.40 47.49 -102.99
CA ASP A 644 -21.74 48.67 -103.53
C ASP A 644 -20.34 48.92 -102.95
N LEU A 645 -20.08 48.39 -101.75
CA LEU A 645 -18.83 48.56 -101.03
C LEU A 645 -18.22 47.20 -100.70
N TRP A 646 -16.93 47.06 -100.97
CA TRP A 646 -16.14 45.95 -100.45
C TRP A 646 -15.70 46.27 -99.02
N THR A 647 -16.14 45.47 -98.05
CA THR A 647 -15.82 45.60 -96.63
C THR A 647 -15.67 44.21 -96.00
N ILE A 648 -15.00 44.13 -94.85
CA ILE A 648 -14.89 42.91 -94.06
C ILE A 648 -16.00 42.89 -93.02
N SER A 649 -16.78 41.81 -93.01
CA SER A 649 -17.86 41.57 -92.06
C SER A 649 -17.37 40.72 -90.88
N GLY A 650 -18.06 40.83 -89.75
CA GLY A 650 -17.64 40.20 -88.49
C GLY A 650 -16.51 40.93 -87.76
N PHE A 651 -16.10 42.09 -88.28
CA PHE A 651 -15.18 43.00 -87.61
C PHE A 651 -15.91 43.85 -86.58
N ASP A 652 -15.36 43.95 -85.36
CA ASP A 652 -15.81 44.85 -84.30
C ASP A 652 -14.58 45.53 -83.69
N THR A 653 -14.67 46.85 -83.52
CA THR A 653 -13.60 47.68 -82.94
C THR A 653 -13.24 47.31 -81.50
N SER A 654 -14.12 46.58 -80.80
CA SER A 654 -13.89 46.02 -79.47
C SER A 654 -13.09 44.71 -79.48
N PHE A 655 -12.90 44.06 -80.63
CA PHE A 655 -12.11 42.82 -80.78
C PHE A 655 -10.83 43.01 -81.59
N TYR A 656 -10.86 43.90 -82.57
CA TYR A 656 -9.75 44.10 -83.50
C TYR A 656 -9.54 45.58 -83.79
N THR A 657 -8.28 46.00 -83.87
CA THR A 657 -7.87 47.26 -84.47
C THR A 657 -7.39 46.99 -85.90
N ILE A 658 -8.09 47.55 -86.90
CA ILE A 658 -7.60 47.53 -88.28
C ILE A 658 -6.31 48.34 -88.32
N SER A 659 -5.20 47.65 -88.54
CA SER A 659 -3.90 48.29 -88.70
C SER A 659 -3.73 48.77 -90.13
N LYS A 660 -4.14 47.95 -91.11
CA LYS A 660 -4.06 48.29 -92.53
C LYS A 660 -4.92 47.36 -93.39
N ILE A 661 -5.73 47.92 -94.29
CA ILE A 661 -6.38 47.17 -95.37
C ILE A 661 -5.80 47.65 -96.69
N SER A 662 -5.11 46.77 -97.39
CA SER A 662 -4.45 47.05 -98.68
C SER A 662 -5.10 46.24 -99.79
N ILE A 663 -5.43 46.89 -100.90
CA ILE A 663 -6.02 46.28 -102.09
C ILE A 663 -5.03 46.40 -103.25
N PHE A 664 -4.82 45.29 -103.95
CA PHE A 664 -3.82 45.14 -105.01
C PHE A 664 -4.48 44.70 -106.31
N ASP A 665 -3.89 45.12 -107.44
CA ASP A 665 -4.26 44.57 -108.75
C ASP A 665 -3.64 43.17 -108.97
N ARG A 666 -3.94 42.59 -110.15
CA ARG A 666 -3.43 41.28 -110.57
C ARG A 666 -1.91 41.17 -110.74
N PHE A 667 -1.19 42.29 -110.70
CA PHE A 667 0.27 42.33 -110.78
C PHE A 667 0.90 42.61 -109.41
N GLY A 668 0.10 42.67 -108.34
CA GLY A 668 0.56 42.96 -106.99
C GLY A 668 0.83 44.44 -106.72
N LYS A 669 0.41 45.35 -107.61
CA LYS A 669 0.53 46.80 -107.38
C LYS A 669 -0.53 47.25 -106.39
N LEU A 670 -0.14 47.99 -105.35
CA LEU A 670 -1.06 48.60 -104.40
C LEU A 670 -1.94 49.63 -105.14
N ILE A 671 -3.25 49.39 -105.14
CA ILE A 671 -4.24 50.24 -105.80
C ILE A 671 -5.00 51.06 -104.77
N TYR A 672 -5.42 50.49 -103.65
CA TYR A 672 -6.21 51.25 -102.68
C TYR A 672 -5.83 50.85 -101.27
N GLN A 673 -5.91 51.80 -100.35
CA GLN A 673 -5.76 51.55 -98.93
C GLN A 673 -7.04 52.05 -98.26
N ILE A 674 -7.75 51.15 -97.59
CA ILE A 674 -8.96 51.53 -96.85
C ILE A 674 -8.50 52.07 -95.49
N GLU A 675 -8.92 53.29 -95.19
CA GLU A 675 -8.71 53.88 -93.86
C GLU A 675 -9.54 53.11 -92.82
N PRO A 676 -9.03 52.91 -91.58
CA PRO A 676 -9.66 52.05 -90.57
C PRO A 676 -11.14 52.36 -90.25
N ASN A 677 -11.59 53.61 -90.48
CA ASN A 677 -12.96 54.07 -90.24
C ASN A 677 -13.77 54.34 -91.52
N SER A 678 -13.29 53.88 -92.67
CA SER A 678 -14.01 54.01 -93.95
C SER A 678 -15.18 53.03 -94.00
N GLN A 679 -16.26 53.40 -94.72
CA GLN A 679 -17.40 52.50 -94.97
C GLN A 679 -17.07 51.33 -95.91
N GLY A 680 -15.87 51.31 -96.49
CA GLY A 680 -15.40 50.26 -97.40
C GLY A 680 -14.72 50.85 -98.64
N TRP A 681 -14.57 50.03 -99.69
CA TRP A 681 -14.06 50.47 -100.98
C TRP A 681 -15.11 50.31 -102.08
N ASN A 682 -15.37 51.39 -102.82
CA ASN A 682 -16.34 51.44 -103.91
C ASN A 682 -15.75 51.09 -105.28
N GLY A 683 -14.49 50.64 -105.35
CA GLY A 683 -13.84 50.28 -106.61
C GLY A 683 -13.26 51.44 -107.42
N ASP A 684 -13.13 52.63 -106.83
CA ASP A 684 -12.51 53.79 -107.46
C ASP A 684 -11.05 53.97 -107.03
N TYR A 685 -10.22 54.47 -107.94
CA TYR A 685 -8.84 54.85 -107.66
C TYR A 685 -8.47 56.15 -108.38
N GLN A 686 -8.01 57.16 -107.62
CA GLN A 686 -7.63 58.49 -108.12
C GLN A 686 -8.70 59.13 -109.03
N GLY A 687 -9.97 59.01 -108.64
CA GLY A 687 -11.11 59.56 -109.38
C GLY A 687 -11.50 58.77 -110.64
N LYS A 688 -10.93 57.59 -110.88
CA LYS A 688 -11.28 56.71 -112.00
C LYS A 688 -11.92 55.41 -111.51
N LYS A 689 -12.97 55.00 -112.20
CA LYS A 689 -13.57 53.67 -112.05
C LYS A 689 -12.59 52.63 -112.56
N LEU A 690 -12.14 51.74 -111.68
CA LEU A 690 -11.34 50.58 -112.05
C LEU A 690 -12.15 49.52 -112.83
N PRO A 691 -11.49 48.74 -113.69
CA PRO A 691 -12.16 47.74 -114.53
C PRO A 691 -12.64 46.52 -113.72
N SER A 692 -13.69 45.87 -114.22
CA SER A 692 -14.19 44.59 -113.74
C SER A 692 -13.09 43.53 -113.83
N ASN A 693 -12.56 43.12 -112.68
CA ASN A 693 -11.39 42.24 -112.59
C ASN A 693 -11.30 41.60 -111.19
N SER A 694 -10.39 40.65 -111.03
CA SER A 694 -9.99 40.17 -109.71
C SER A 694 -9.00 41.13 -109.06
N TYR A 695 -9.21 41.37 -107.77
CA TYR A 695 -8.36 42.15 -106.89
C TYR A 695 -7.98 41.29 -105.69
N TRP A 696 -6.83 41.57 -105.11
CA TRP A 696 -6.35 40.88 -103.91
C TRP A 696 -6.38 41.86 -102.76
N PHE A 697 -6.73 41.38 -101.59
CA PHE A 697 -6.60 42.16 -100.38
C PHE A 697 -5.59 41.53 -99.44
N ARG A 698 -4.98 42.38 -98.63
CA ARG A 698 -4.23 42.01 -97.45
C ARG A 698 -4.69 42.89 -96.31
N VAL A 699 -5.17 42.28 -95.25
CA VAL A 699 -5.63 42.95 -94.05
C VAL A 699 -4.77 42.52 -92.88
N LEU A 700 -4.22 43.51 -92.20
CA LEU A 700 -3.53 43.36 -90.94
C LEU A 700 -4.49 43.85 -89.85
N LEU A 701 -4.97 42.90 -89.05
CA LEU A 701 -5.75 43.15 -87.85
C LEU A 701 -4.82 42.98 -86.65
N THR A 702 -4.96 43.83 -85.65
CA THR A 702 -4.36 43.58 -84.34
C THR A 702 -5.47 43.24 -83.38
N ASP A 703 -5.45 42.07 -82.76
CA ASP A 703 -6.44 41.69 -81.76
C ASP A 703 -6.30 42.53 -80.47
N ILE A 704 -7.27 42.41 -79.55
CA ILE A 704 -7.22 43.09 -78.24
C ILE A 704 -5.99 42.74 -77.39
N ASN A 705 -5.29 41.65 -77.69
CA ASN A 705 -4.10 41.20 -76.99
C ASN A 705 -2.80 41.68 -77.66
N GLY A 706 -2.90 42.47 -78.74
CA GLY A 706 -1.77 43.01 -79.47
C GLY A 706 -1.18 42.07 -80.54
N ASN A 707 -1.80 40.91 -80.80
CA ASN A 707 -1.33 39.98 -81.83
C ASN A 707 -1.79 40.44 -83.21
N THR A 708 -0.86 40.49 -84.16
CA THR A 708 -1.19 40.80 -85.55
C THR A 708 -1.65 39.56 -86.30
N ILE A 709 -2.91 39.57 -86.72
CA ILE A 709 -3.52 38.59 -87.61
C ILE A 709 -3.47 39.14 -89.03
N GLU A 710 -2.91 38.35 -89.94
CA GLU A 710 -2.93 38.64 -91.37
C GLU A 710 -3.99 37.79 -92.06
N LYS A 711 -4.90 38.46 -92.78
CA LYS A 711 -5.84 37.82 -93.69
C LYS A 711 -5.58 38.32 -95.10
N SER A 712 -5.50 37.41 -96.05
CA SER A 712 -5.37 37.74 -97.46
C SER A 712 -6.28 36.85 -98.28
N GLY A 713 -6.81 37.39 -99.37
CA GLY A 713 -7.67 36.66 -100.28
C GLY A 713 -7.86 37.47 -101.56
N ASN A 714 -8.72 36.95 -102.44
CA ASN A 714 -9.10 37.63 -103.67
C ASN A 714 -10.60 37.79 -103.76
N PHE A 715 -11.01 38.85 -104.44
CA PHE A 715 -12.41 39.15 -104.71
C PHE A 715 -12.55 39.73 -106.12
N SER A 716 -13.76 39.69 -106.66
CA SER A 716 -14.06 40.22 -107.99
C SER A 716 -14.81 41.54 -107.89
N LEU A 717 -14.28 42.59 -108.53
CA LEU A 717 -15.05 43.80 -108.80
C LEU A 717 -15.84 43.56 -110.07
N ILE A 718 -17.16 43.71 -110.02
CA ILE A 718 -18.07 43.50 -111.15
C ILE A 718 -18.80 44.81 -111.42
N ARG A 719 -18.62 45.38 -112.61
CA ARG A 719 -19.30 46.59 -113.10
C ARG A 719 -19.84 46.38 -114.49
#